data_AF-C0JJH1-F1
#
_entry.id   AF-C0JJH1-F1
#
_cell.length_a   1.000
_cell.length_b   1.000
_cell.length_c   1.000
_cell.angle_alpha   90.00
_cell.angle_beta   90.00
_cell.angle_gamma   90.00
#
_symmetry.space_group_name_H-M   'P 1'
#
loop_
_entity.id
_entity.type
_entity.pdbx_description
1 polymer ?
#
loop_
_entity_poly.entity_id
_entity_poly.type
_entity_poly.pdbx_seq_one_letter_code
_entity_poly.pdbx_strand_id
1 'polypeptide(L)'
;MANWATLIQNCVSKKPNHQLTRLYLLSFTTFLCTIFYLLGLWHHAPPSLPAAAITTITTTHPNCLNSNPTLNFSATHFPPDPDASRDFHAPPCAASLSEYTPCEDVQRSLKFPRENLIYRERHCPTEEELLRCRVPAPFGYRVPLRWPESRDAAWFANVPHKELTVEKKNQNWVRFEGDRFRFPGGGTMFPRGADAYIDDIGKLIDLKDGSIRTALDTGCGVASWGAYLLSRDILAVSFAPRDTHEAQVQFALERGVPALIGVLASIRLPYPSRSFDMAHCSRCLIPWGQNEGIYLNEVDRVLRPGGYWILSGPPINWENHWNGWKRTRESLKEEQDGIEKVAKSLCWKKLVQKGDLAIWQKPTNHIHCKITRKVYKNRPFCEAKDPDTAWYTKMDICLTPLPEVNDIREVSGGELPKWPQRLKSVPPRISSGSLKGITGKMFKENNELWKKRVAYYKTLDYQLAERGRYRNLLDMNAYLGGFAAALIDDPVWVMNTVPVEAEVNTLGAIYERGLIGTYMNWCEAMSTYPRTYDFIHGDSVFSLYQNRCKVEDILLEMDRILRPEGSVILRDDVDVLLKVKSFTDAMQWESRIADHEKGPHQREKILFAVKQGAVFYVAAVEFFMQIASMNSTTLRHATRGCVASATGDSSDVATCNGALAMQAGVAGQTSASLRVAAAFAGAAVKGENASSLGDLGSSNTCAFVLATASFRFVLLFLQLLHFIFLATASFSFSCNCQRFHFKAIVRAFELVSVLFWWI
;
A
#
# COMPACT_ATOMS: atom_id res chain seq x y z
N MET A 1 67.92 -23.76 47.49
CA MET A 1 68.94 -24.76 47.11
C MET A 1 68.28 -25.82 46.25
N ALA A 2 68.83 -26.03 45.05
CA ALA A 2 68.76 -27.17 44.11
C ALA A 2 67.37 -27.80 43.81
N ASN A 3 66.82 -27.65 42.61
CA ASN A 3 67.15 -28.31 41.33
C ASN A 3 66.60 -29.75 41.17
N TRP A 4 65.64 -29.86 40.23
CA TRP A 4 65.60 -30.81 39.11
C TRP A 4 65.80 -32.31 39.38
N ALA A 5 64.72 -33.09 39.25
CA ALA A 5 64.65 -34.27 38.37
C ALA A 5 63.23 -34.86 38.43
N THR A 6 62.41 -34.40 37.49
CA THR A 6 61.03 -34.80 37.25
C THR A 6 60.95 -36.25 36.76
N LEU A 7 60.34 -37.07 37.62
CA LEU A 7 59.78 -38.41 37.45
C LEU A 7 59.51 -38.88 36.00
N ILE A 8 60.44 -39.68 35.50
CA ILE A 8 60.22 -40.88 34.68
C ILE A 8 60.40 -42.03 35.70
N GLN A 9 59.51 -42.98 35.99
CA GLN A 9 58.93 -44.03 35.15
C GLN A 9 58.11 -44.93 36.09
N ASN A 10 56.86 -45.28 35.73
CA ASN A 10 56.38 -46.67 35.78
C ASN A 10 55.00 -46.82 35.10
N CYS A 11 55.09 -47.18 33.83
CA CYS A 11 54.36 -48.23 33.12
C CYS A 11 52.82 -48.27 33.05
N VAL A 12 52.34 -47.93 31.85
CA VAL A 12 51.46 -48.70 30.95
C VAL A 12 50.13 -49.23 31.52
N SER A 13 49.03 -48.58 31.11
CA SER A 13 47.77 -49.27 30.84
C SER A 13 46.99 -48.59 29.71
N LYS A 14 46.67 -49.38 28.69
CA LYS A 14 45.95 -49.03 27.45
C LYS A 14 44.46 -48.83 27.72
N LYS A 15 43.90 -47.68 27.35
CA LYS A 15 42.51 -47.55 26.85
C LYS A 15 42.46 -46.51 25.72
N PRO A 16 41.87 -46.82 24.55
CA PRO A 16 41.81 -45.90 23.42
C PRO A 16 40.82 -44.76 23.71
N ASN A 17 41.27 -43.52 23.51
CA ASN A 17 40.45 -42.33 23.71
C ASN A 17 39.50 -42.14 22.51
N HIS A 18 38.27 -42.66 22.64
CA HIS A 18 37.22 -42.65 21.61
C HIS A 18 36.89 -41.25 21.04
N GLN A 19 37.21 -40.18 21.77
CA GLN A 19 37.01 -38.80 21.34
C GLN A 19 38.01 -38.39 20.25
N LEU A 20 39.27 -38.83 20.37
CA LEU A 20 40.34 -38.48 19.43
C LEU A 20 40.10 -39.15 18.06
N THR A 21 39.66 -40.41 18.06
CA THR A 21 39.39 -41.18 16.84
C THR A 21 38.19 -40.61 16.06
N ARG A 22 37.16 -40.08 16.74
CA ARG A 22 36.03 -39.41 16.09
C ARG A 22 36.43 -38.08 15.44
N LEU A 23 37.34 -37.33 16.05
CA LEU A 23 37.88 -36.08 15.52
C LEU A 23 38.71 -36.32 14.26
N TYR A 24 39.54 -37.36 14.23
CA TYR A 24 40.28 -37.75 13.03
C TYR A 24 39.36 -38.28 11.92
N LEU A 25 38.29 -38.99 12.27
CA LEU A 25 37.33 -39.48 11.27
C LEU A 25 36.57 -38.30 10.63
N LEU A 26 36.12 -37.34 11.43
CA LEU A 26 35.43 -36.14 10.96
C LEU A 26 36.33 -35.28 10.06
N SER A 27 37.58 -35.03 10.47
CA SER A 27 38.52 -34.24 9.67
C SER A 27 38.88 -34.92 8.35
N PHE A 28 39.04 -36.26 8.37
CA PHE A 28 39.29 -37.05 7.16
C PHE A 28 38.11 -37.03 6.19
N THR A 29 36.86 -37.14 6.68
CA THR A 29 35.67 -37.01 5.83
C THR A 29 35.52 -35.61 5.22
N THR A 30 35.78 -34.55 6.00
CA THR A 30 35.72 -33.18 5.45
C THR A 30 36.77 -32.93 4.38
N PHE A 31 37.97 -33.50 4.54
CA PHE A 31 39.06 -33.43 3.57
C PHE A 31 38.73 -34.18 2.26
N LEU A 32 38.14 -35.38 2.35
CA LEU A 32 37.69 -36.13 1.17
C LEU A 32 36.56 -35.41 0.42
N CYS A 33 35.58 -34.86 1.14
CA CYS A 33 34.49 -34.10 0.51
C CYS A 33 34.99 -32.84 -0.22
N THR A 34 36.00 -32.15 0.32
CA THR A 34 36.59 -30.98 -0.34
C THR A 34 37.41 -31.37 -1.58
N ILE A 35 38.16 -32.48 -1.54
CA ILE A 35 38.89 -32.98 -2.71
C ILE A 35 37.92 -33.37 -3.84
N PHE A 36 36.84 -34.08 -3.54
CA PHE A 36 35.86 -34.46 -4.57
C PHE A 36 35.09 -33.27 -5.13
N TYR A 37 34.81 -32.25 -4.30
CA TYR A 37 34.22 -30.99 -4.76
C TYR A 37 35.16 -30.23 -5.72
N LEU A 38 36.46 -30.16 -5.42
CA LEU A 38 37.46 -29.51 -6.27
C LEU A 38 37.73 -30.29 -7.57
N LEU A 39 37.73 -31.63 -7.52
CA LEU A 39 37.80 -32.48 -8.73
C LEU A 39 36.56 -32.33 -9.63
N GLY A 40 35.38 -32.16 -9.04
CA GLY A 40 34.14 -31.87 -9.77
C GLY A 40 34.18 -30.51 -10.49
N LEU A 41 34.76 -29.49 -9.86
CA LEU A 41 35.00 -28.19 -10.49
C LEU A 41 36.02 -28.28 -11.63
N TRP A 42 37.02 -29.16 -11.53
CA TRP A 42 38.04 -29.32 -12.57
C TRP A 42 37.49 -30.03 -13.83
N HIS A 43 36.53 -30.94 -13.68
CA HIS A 43 35.89 -31.62 -14.82
C HIS A 43 34.85 -30.78 -15.58
N HIS A 44 34.40 -29.64 -15.05
CA HIS A 44 33.40 -28.77 -15.66
C HIS A 44 33.93 -27.41 -16.15
N ALA A 45 35.25 -27.26 -16.30
CA ALA A 45 35.83 -26.09 -16.95
C ALA A 45 35.60 -26.15 -18.49
N PRO A 46 35.07 -25.10 -19.15
CA PRO A 46 34.96 -25.05 -20.61
C PRO A 46 36.35 -24.96 -21.26
N PRO A 47 36.54 -25.49 -22.49
CA PRO A 47 37.81 -25.35 -23.18
C PRO A 47 38.01 -23.89 -23.62
N SER A 48 39.14 -23.30 -23.21
CA SER A 48 39.67 -22.08 -23.76
C SER A 48 40.33 -22.36 -25.12
N LEU A 49 39.92 -21.61 -26.16
CA LEU A 49 40.65 -21.53 -27.43
C LEU A 49 41.33 -20.15 -27.54
N PRO A 50 42.56 -20.09 -28.07
CA PRO A 50 43.41 -18.91 -28.00
C PRO A 50 43.08 -17.89 -29.10
N ALA A 51 43.27 -16.62 -28.77
CA ALA A 51 43.29 -15.53 -29.71
C ALA A 51 44.55 -15.59 -30.59
N ALA A 52 44.36 -15.58 -31.91
CA ALA A 52 45.39 -15.22 -32.87
C ALA A 52 44.86 -14.08 -33.74
N ALA A 53 45.49 -12.91 -33.60
CA ALA A 53 45.38 -11.80 -34.53
C ALA A 53 46.16 -12.13 -35.81
N ILE A 54 45.65 -11.76 -36.98
CA ILE A 54 46.39 -11.26 -38.16
C ILE A 54 45.38 -10.67 -39.16
N THR A 55 45.46 -9.34 -39.27
CA THR A 55 45.55 -8.48 -40.47
C THR A 55 44.61 -8.67 -41.68
N THR A 56 43.87 -7.59 -41.92
CA THR A 56 43.24 -7.08 -43.15
C THR A 56 44.02 -7.27 -44.44
N ILE A 57 43.35 -7.70 -45.53
CA ILE A 57 43.45 -7.11 -46.89
C ILE A 57 42.10 -7.23 -47.64
N THR A 58 41.72 -6.12 -48.27
CA THR A 58 40.55 -5.82 -49.12
C THR A 58 40.61 -6.37 -50.55
N THR A 59 39.47 -6.23 -51.27
CA THR A 59 39.18 -6.36 -52.73
C THR A 59 38.62 -7.74 -53.13
N THR A 60 37.56 -7.93 -53.94
CA THR A 60 36.92 -7.20 -55.04
C THR A 60 35.43 -7.60 -55.24
N HIS A 61 34.57 -6.63 -55.59
CA HIS A 61 33.42 -6.57 -56.53
C HIS A 61 32.46 -7.76 -56.88
N PRO A 62 31.23 -7.44 -57.39
CA PRO A 62 29.98 -8.16 -57.10
C PRO A 62 29.58 -9.14 -58.20
N ASN A 63 28.75 -10.14 -57.85
CA ASN A 63 27.95 -10.87 -58.82
C ASN A 63 26.48 -10.80 -58.44
N CYS A 64 25.72 -10.12 -59.31
CA CYS A 64 24.27 -10.18 -59.36
C CYS A 64 23.85 -11.55 -59.88
N LEU A 65 22.92 -12.21 -59.18
CA LEU A 65 22.08 -13.25 -59.77
C LEU A 65 20.68 -13.17 -59.15
N ASN A 66 19.74 -12.80 -60.01
CA ASN A 66 18.31 -12.75 -59.78
C ASN A 66 17.78 -14.13 -59.33
N SER A 67 17.01 -14.17 -58.26
CA SER A 67 15.91 -15.12 -58.13
C SER A 67 14.81 -14.58 -57.19
N ASN A 68 13.63 -14.39 -57.80
CA ASN A 68 12.26 -14.28 -57.27
C ASN A 68 12.05 -13.69 -55.86
N PRO A 69 11.33 -12.56 -55.71
CA PRO A 69 10.92 -12.08 -54.40
C PRO A 69 9.81 -12.99 -53.88
N THR A 70 10.17 -13.96 -53.04
CA THR A 70 9.23 -14.58 -52.12
C THR A 70 8.77 -13.47 -51.18
N LEU A 71 7.56 -12.96 -51.37
CA LEU A 71 6.98 -11.92 -50.53
C LEU A 71 6.82 -12.49 -49.11
N ASN A 72 7.73 -12.09 -48.22
CA ASN A 72 7.68 -12.43 -46.81
C ASN A 72 6.71 -11.46 -46.11
N PHE A 73 5.53 -11.97 -45.74
CA PHE A 73 4.54 -11.24 -44.96
C PHE A 73 4.80 -11.28 -43.44
N SER A 74 5.95 -11.79 -43.00
CA SER A 74 6.36 -11.69 -41.60
C SER A 74 6.64 -10.23 -41.28
N ALA A 75 6.01 -9.70 -40.23
CA ALA A 75 6.33 -8.38 -39.71
C ALA A 75 7.81 -8.35 -39.31
N THR A 76 8.64 -7.66 -40.11
CA THR A 76 10.07 -7.47 -39.85
C THR A 76 10.36 -6.28 -38.94
N HIS A 77 9.30 -5.62 -38.46
CA HIS A 77 9.38 -4.61 -37.40
C HIS A 77 9.03 -5.26 -36.07
N PHE A 78 9.95 -6.06 -35.52
CA PHE A 78 10.03 -6.12 -34.07
C PHE A 78 10.55 -4.75 -33.64
N PRO A 79 9.85 -4.00 -32.76
CA PRO A 79 10.48 -2.88 -32.09
C PRO A 79 11.80 -3.39 -31.49
N PRO A 80 12.89 -2.60 -31.54
CA PRO A 80 14.10 -2.97 -30.83
C PRO A 80 13.70 -3.31 -29.39
N ASP A 81 14.14 -4.49 -28.93
CA ASP A 81 13.91 -4.94 -27.56
C ASP A 81 14.30 -3.78 -26.63
N PRO A 82 13.45 -3.33 -25.70
CA PRO A 82 13.80 -2.25 -24.80
C PRO A 82 14.97 -2.73 -23.94
N ASP A 83 16.20 -2.37 -24.34
CA ASP A 83 17.47 -2.73 -23.70
C ASP A 83 17.44 -2.43 -22.20
N ALA A 84 16.69 -1.39 -21.79
CA ALA A 84 16.54 -0.99 -20.39
C ALA A 84 15.77 -1.98 -19.50
N SER A 85 14.96 -2.90 -20.06
CA SER A 85 14.11 -3.81 -19.26
C SER A 85 14.81 -5.08 -18.80
N ARG A 86 15.91 -5.48 -19.46
CA ARG A 86 16.63 -6.73 -19.13
C ARG A 86 17.48 -6.60 -17.85
N ASP A 87 17.81 -5.37 -17.44
CA ASP A 87 18.65 -5.10 -16.27
C ASP A 87 17.86 -4.67 -15.02
N PHE A 88 16.56 -4.36 -15.15
CA PHE A 88 15.77 -3.95 -13.99
C PHE A 88 15.39 -5.17 -13.13
N HIS A 89 15.96 -5.23 -11.93
CA HIS A 89 15.62 -6.23 -10.93
C HIS A 89 15.20 -5.54 -9.63
N ALA A 90 13.99 -5.82 -9.16
CA ALA A 90 13.43 -5.28 -7.92
C ALA A 90 13.26 -6.40 -6.87
N PRO A 91 14.34 -6.83 -6.18
CA PRO A 91 14.23 -7.85 -5.14
C PRO A 91 13.41 -7.31 -3.96
N PRO A 92 12.89 -8.18 -3.08
CA PRO A 92 12.37 -7.74 -1.80
C PRO A 92 13.46 -7.01 -0.98
N CYS A 93 13.12 -5.89 -0.36
CA CYS A 93 13.99 -5.22 0.59
C CYS A 93 14.13 -6.06 1.88
N ALA A 94 15.09 -5.69 2.74
CA ALA A 94 15.21 -6.27 4.08
C ALA A 94 13.90 -6.11 4.88
N ALA A 95 13.56 -7.11 5.71
CA ALA A 95 12.32 -7.11 6.51
C ALA A 95 12.21 -5.91 7.47
N SER A 96 13.35 -5.35 7.92
CA SER A 96 13.42 -4.14 8.73
C SER A 96 12.90 -2.89 8.02
N LEU A 97 12.82 -2.90 6.68
CA LEU A 97 12.31 -1.81 5.87
C LEU A 97 10.79 -1.91 5.61
N SER A 98 10.09 -2.84 6.28
CA SER A 98 8.65 -3.03 6.09
C SER A 98 7.80 -1.78 6.36
N GLU A 99 8.32 -0.82 7.13
CA GLU A 99 7.67 0.47 7.42
C GLU A 99 8.44 1.69 6.89
N TYR A 100 9.25 1.45 5.85
CA TYR A 100 10.04 2.49 5.22
C TYR A 100 9.16 3.58 4.58
N THR A 101 9.34 4.82 5.05
CA THR A 101 8.70 6.02 4.50
C THR A 101 9.82 6.97 4.04
N PRO A 102 10.21 6.92 2.76
CA PRO A 102 11.47 7.53 2.30
C PRO A 102 11.60 9.01 2.66
N CYS A 103 10.54 9.78 2.46
CA CYS A 103 10.54 11.21 2.72
C CYS A 103 10.17 11.60 4.16
N GLU A 104 9.82 10.63 5.00
CA GLU A 104 9.48 10.84 6.42
C GLU A 104 10.42 9.99 7.30
N ASP A 105 11.66 9.79 6.82
CA ASP A 105 12.66 8.95 7.48
C ASP A 105 13.22 9.63 8.72
N VAL A 106 13.13 8.94 9.87
CA VAL A 106 13.51 9.51 11.17
C VAL A 106 14.98 9.90 11.22
N GLN A 107 15.88 9.07 10.69
CA GLN A 107 17.33 9.34 10.77
C GLN A 107 17.74 10.52 9.89
N ARG A 108 17.09 10.66 8.73
CA ARG A 108 17.24 11.83 7.86
C ARG A 108 16.67 13.08 8.51
N SER A 109 15.43 13.01 8.99
CA SER A 109 14.73 14.09 9.68
C SER A 109 15.56 14.73 10.80
N LEU A 110 16.25 13.92 11.61
CA LEU A 110 17.06 14.41 12.73
C LEU A 110 18.26 15.28 12.35
N LYS A 111 18.64 15.34 11.06
CA LYS A 111 19.72 16.19 10.54
C LYS A 111 19.30 17.64 10.30
N PHE A 112 18.00 17.93 10.37
CA PHE A 112 17.44 19.24 10.04
C PHE A 112 17.14 20.08 11.31
N PRO A 113 16.98 21.42 11.14
CA PRO A 113 16.74 22.34 12.27
C PRO A 113 15.48 21.99 13.08
N ARG A 114 15.54 22.19 14.40
CA ARG A 114 14.40 21.90 15.29
C ARG A 114 13.39 23.03 15.37
N GLU A 115 13.83 24.23 15.02
CA GLU A 115 13.04 25.45 14.95
C GLU A 115 11.81 25.19 14.07
N ASN A 116 10.64 25.60 14.56
CA ASN A 116 9.37 25.46 13.84
C ASN A 116 9.07 24.04 13.33
N LEU A 117 9.61 23.02 14.00
CA LEU A 117 9.43 21.61 13.62
C LEU A 117 9.92 21.27 12.20
N ILE A 118 10.86 22.02 11.64
CA ILE A 118 11.41 21.76 10.28
C ILE A 118 11.94 20.34 10.16
N TYR A 119 12.57 19.81 11.20
CA TYR A 119 13.02 18.42 11.24
C TYR A 119 11.92 17.36 11.05
N ARG A 120 10.66 17.70 11.29
CA ARG A 120 9.49 16.82 11.07
C ARG A 120 8.83 17.04 9.70
N GLU A 121 9.34 17.95 8.90
CA GLU A 121 8.91 18.08 7.51
C GLU A 121 9.36 16.88 6.70
N ARG A 122 8.74 16.77 5.53
CA ARG A 122 9.12 15.86 4.49
C ARG A 122 10.54 16.19 4.01
N HIS A 123 11.45 15.23 4.13
CA HIS A 123 12.83 15.28 3.63
C HIS A 123 13.10 14.05 2.77
N CYS A 124 13.05 14.18 1.45
CA CYS A 124 13.20 13.05 0.54
C CYS A 124 14.67 12.64 0.33
N PRO A 125 14.93 11.35 0.03
CA PRO A 125 16.24 10.88 -0.43
C PRO A 125 16.62 11.49 -1.79
N THR A 126 17.91 11.63 -2.05
CA THR A 126 18.43 11.94 -3.40
C THR A 126 18.31 10.72 -4.32
N GLU A 127 18.54 10.90 -5.63
CA GLU A 127 18.43 9.81 -6.62
C GLU A 127 19.35 8.63 -6.29
N GLU A 128 20.54 8.89 -5.77
CA GLU A 128 21.54 7.89 -5.39
C GLU A 128 21.16 7.11 -4.12
N GLU A 129 20.28 7.69 -3.29
CA GLU A 129 19.81 7.09 -2.04
C GLU A 129 18.50 6.29 -2.24
N LEU A 130 17.91 6.31 -3.43
CA LEU A 130 16.67 5.60 -3.73
C LEU A 130 16.88 4.08 -3.69
N LEU A 131 16.06 3.41 -2.88
CA LEU A 131 16.04 1.96 -2.81
C LEU A 131 15.46 1.36 -4.09
N ARG A 132 16.21 0.45 -4.72
CA ARG A 132 15.81 -0.31 -5.91
C ARG A 132 15.23 -1.69 -5.53
N CYS A 133 14.40 -1.74 -4.50
CA CYS A 133 13.83 -2.98 -3.97
C CYS A 133 12.35 -2.79 -3.56
N ARG A 134 11.58 -3.88 -3.56
CA ARG A 134 10.16 -3.89 -3.14
C ARG A 134 10.04 -3.97 -1.63
N VAL A 135 9.38 -3.00 -1.01
CA VAL A 135 9.20 -2.97 0.46
C VAL A 135 8.33 -4.15 0.90
N PRO A 136 8.84 -5.06 1.77
CA PRO A 136 8.08 -6.24 2.17
C PRO A 136 6.92 -5.89 3.11
N ALA A 137 5.89 -6.73 3.10
CA ALA A 137 4.85 -6.69 4.14
C ALA A 137 5.41 -7.25 5.47
N PRO A 138 4.87 -6.82 6.63
CA PRO A 138 5.21 -7.43 7.91
C PRO A 138 4.86 -8.93 7.92
N PHE A 139 5.56 -9.68 8.76
CA PHE A 139 5.33 -11.12 8.88
C PHE A 139 3.88 -11.40 9.30
N GLY A 140 3.20 -12.28 8.55
CA GLY A 140 1.82 -12.65 8.81
C GLY A 140 0.78 -11.60 8.40
N TYR A 141 1.15 -10.62 7.56
CA TYR A 141 0.22 -9.63 7.02
C TYR A 141 -1.05 -10.29 6.45
N ARG A 142 -2.20 -9.69 6.73
CA ARG A 142 -3.52 -10.15 6.31
C ARG A 142 -4.22 -9.11 5.45
N VAL A 143 -5.11 -9.55 4.59
CA VAL A 143 -6.03 -8.65 3.90
C VAL A 143 -6.83 -7.85 4.95
N PRO A 144 -6.91 -6.51 4.82
CA PRO A 144 -7.69 -5.66 5.72
C PRO A 144 -9.14 -6.12 5.86
N LEU A 145 -9.74 -5.83 7.03
CA LEU A 145 -11.16 -6.13 7.27
C LEU A 145 -12.05 -5.35 6.30
N ARG A 146 -13.16 -5.95 5.87
CA ARG A 146 -14.11 -5.29 4.97
C ARG A 146 -14.76 -4.10 5.65
N TRP A 147 -15.07 -3.07 4.85
CA TRP A 147 -15.86 -1.95 5.37
C TRP A 147 -17.31 -2.39 5.64
N PRO A 148 -17.95 -1.98 6.76
CA PRO A 148 -17.49 -1.00 7.76
C PRO A 148 -16.75 -1.58 8.97
N GLU A 149 -16.51 -2.89 9.04
CA GLU A 149 -15.83 -3.51 10.19
C GLU A 149 -14.43 -2.92 10.43
N SER A 150 -13.69 -2.61 9.36
CA SER A 150 -12.38 -1.97 9.44
C SER A 150 -12.37 -0.62 10.15
N ARG A 151 -13.51 0.11 10.21
CA ARG A 151 -13.58 1.38 10.95
C ARG A 151 -13.17 1.20 12.42
N ASP A 152 -13.60 0.12 13.04
CA ASP A 152 -13.48 -0.12 14.48
C ASP A 152 -12.50 -1.25 14.83
N ALA A 153 -11.89 -1.89 13.82
CA ALA A 153 -10.93 -2.96 14.03
C ALA A 153 -9.84 -3.03 12.94
N ALA A 154 -8.65 -3.49 13.32
CA ALA A 154 -7.55 -3.79 12.40
C ALA A 154 -6.81 -5.05 12.86
N TRP A 155 -6.12 -5.74 11.94
CA TRP A 155 -5.29 -6.89 12.30
C TRP A 155 -4.02 -6.44 13.02
N PHE A 156 -3.63 -7.15 14.08
CA PHE A 156 -2.36 -6.89 14.76
C PHE A 156 -1.15 -7.08 13.81
N ALA A 157 -1.18 -8.14 13.01
CA ALA A 157 -0.08 -8.46 12.10
C ALA A 157 0.19 -7.39 11.04
N ASN A 158 -0.78 -6.52 10.76
CA ASN A 158 -0.64 -5.47 9.75
C ASN A 158 0.08 -4.22 10.29
N VAL A 159 0.03 -4.01 11.61
CA VAL A 159 0.67 -2.89 12.33
C VAL A 159 1.18 -3.43 13.68
N PRO A 160 2.29 -4.20 13.70
CA PRO A 160 2.67 -5.03 14.85
C PRO A 160 3.30 -4.26 16.04
N HIS A 161 2.68 -3.14 16.42
CA HIS A 161 3.14 -2.18 17.43
C HIS A 161 2.12 -2.08 18.59
N LYS A 162 2.57 -2.32 19.83
CA LYS A 162 1.69 -2.32 21.02
C LYS A 162 1.86 -1.09 21.90
N GLU A 163 2.84 -0.26 21.63
CA GLU A 163 3.28 0.89 22.43
C GLU A 163 2.09 1.83 22.69
N LEU A 164 1.33 2.17 21.65
CA LEU A 164 0.16 3.03 21.75
C LEU A 164 -0.95 2.41 22.63
N THR A 165 -1.11 1.08 22.60
CA THR A 165 -2.11 0.37 23.43
C THR A 165 -1.77 0.41 24.91
N VAL A 166 -0.48 0.49 25.23
CA VAL A 166 0.02 0.60 26.61
C VAL A 166 -0.11 2.04 27.08
N GLU A 167 0.39 2.99 26.30
CA GLU A 167 0.44 4.40 26.71
C GLU A 167 -0.93 5.09 26.75
N LYS A 168 -1.84 4.74 25.83
CA LYS A 168 -3.16 5.37 25.71
C LYS A 168 -4.29 4.49 26.24
N LYS A 169 -3.98 3.44 26.99
CA LYS A 169 -4.96 2.47 27.55
C LYS A 169 -6.14 3.16 28.24
N ASN A 170 -5.85 4.16 29.08
CA ASN A 170 -6.87 4.86 29.87
C ASN A 170 -7.72 5.86 29.07
N GLN A 171 -7.32 6.16 27.83
CA GLN A 171 -8.02 7.11 26.95
C GLN A 171 -8.92 6.40 25.93
N ASN A 172 -8.93 5.06 25.90
CA ASN A 172 -9.73 4.26 24.97
C ASN A 172 -9.46 4.58 23.49
N TRP A 173 -8.20 4.87 23.12
CA TRP A 173 -7.84 5.12 21.72
C TRP A 173 -7.80 3.81 20.93
N VAL A 174 -7.11 2.82 21.48
CA VAL A 174 -6.91 1.51 20.87
C VAL A 174 -6.80 0.45 21.97
N ARG A 175 -7.36 -0.73 21.72
CA ARG A 175 -7.22 -1.92 22.57
C ARG A 175 -6.65 -3.07 21.76
N PHE A 176 -5.76 -3.84 22.35
CA PHE A 176 -5.28 -5.10 21.77
C PHE A 176 -6.13 -6.26 22.31
N GLU A 177 -6.82 -6.96 21.44
CA GLU A 177 -7.76 -8.04 21.76
C GLU A 177 -7.51 -9.25 20.83
N GLY A 178 -6.87 -10.29 21.36
CA GLY A 178 -6.54 -11.48 20.58
C GLY A 178 -5.51 -11.18 19.48
N ASP A 179 -5.93 -11.33 18.22
CA ASP A 179 -5.12 -11.02 17.02
C ASP A 179 -5.51 -9.69 16.35
N ARG A 180 -6.29 -8.85 17.05
CA ARG A 180 -6.84 -7.60 16.52
C ARG A 180 -6.56 -6.39 17.43
N PHE A 181 -6.53 -5.23 16.81
CA PHE A 181 -6.78 -3.96 17.48
C PHE A 181 -8.25 -3.60 17.37
N ARG A 182 -8.80 -3.01 18.44
CA ARG A 182 -10.13 -2.39 18.49
C ARG A 182 -10.00 -0.90 18.72
N PHE A 183 -10.83 -0.11 18.04
CA PHE A 183 -10.85 1.35 18.11
C PHE A 183 -12.21 1.84 18.62
N PRO A 184 -12.38 2.00 19.94
CA PRO A 184 -13.67 2.39 20.53
C PRO A 184 -14.04 3.87 20.29
N GLY A 185 -13.28 4.59 19.48
CA GLY A 185 -13.50 6.01 19.18
C GLY A 185 -13.18 6.93 20.36
N GLY A 186 -12.44 6.47 21.38
CA GLY A 186 -12.04 7.28 22.52
C GLY A 186 -10.95 8.30 22.17
N GLY A 187 -10.85 9.33 23.00
CA GLY A 187 -9.92 10.43 22.85
C GLY A 187 -9.76 11.18 24.17
N THR A 188 -8.64 11.88 24.35
CA THR A 188 -8.42 12.67 25.58
C THR A 188 -9.53 13.71 25.79
N MET A 189 -9.97 14.36 24.70
CA MET A 189 -11.01 15.40 24.75
C MET A 189 -12.43 14.88 24.53
N PHE A 190 -12.59 13.58 24.26
CA PHE A 190 -13.90 12.98 24.03
C PHE A 190 -14.00 11.63 24.77
N PRO A 191 -14.08 11.67 26.11
CA PRO A 191 -14.15 10.46 26.95
C PRO A 191 -15.44 9.66 26.74
N ARG A 192 -16.50 10.30 26.21
CA ARG A 192 -17.77 9.67 25.80
C ARG A 192 -17.73 9.07 24.38
N GLY A 193 -16.57 9.11 23.72
CA GLY A 193 -16.39 8.69 22.33
C GLY A 193 -16.55 9.83 21.32
N ALA A 194 -15.95 9.65 20.15
CA ALA A 194 -15.92 10.63 19.06
C ALA A 194 -17.32 11.00 18.57
N ASP A 195 -18.28 10.06 18.56
CA ASP A 195 -19.65 10.32 18.10
C ASP A 195 -20.36 11.36 18.98
N ALA A 196 -20.33 11.18 20.30
CA ALA A 196 -20.92 12.12 21.26
C ALA A 196 -20.25 13.50 21.21
N TYR A 197 -18.96 13.55 20.90
CA TYR A 197 -18.22 14.79 20.70
C TYR A 197 -18.63 15.51 19.42
N ILE A 198 -18.81 14.78 18.32
CA ILE A 198 -19.36 15.32 17.07
C ILE A 198 -20.79 15.83 17.28
N ASP A 199 -21.60 15.17 18.11
CA ASP A 199 -22.92 15.67 18.52
C ASP A 199 -22.85 16.96 19.32
N ASP A 200 -21.86 17.10 20.21
CA ASP A 200 -21.66 18.35 20.95
C ASP A 200 -21.27 19.51 20.02
N ILE A 201 -20.45 19.25 18.98
CA ILE A 201 -20.17 20.22 17.91
C ILE A 201 -21.46 20.52 17.12
N GLY A 202 -22.25 19.50 16.78
CA GLY A 202 -23.50 19.62 16.03
C GLY A 202 -24.61 20.41 16.75
N LYS A 203 -24.48 20.64 18.06
CA LYS A 203 -25.34 21.56 18.83
C LYS A 203 -24.92 23.02 18.70
N LEU A 204 -23.71 23.28 18.23
CA LEU A 204 -23.09 24.61 18.12
C LEU A 204 -23.09 25.14 16.69
N ILE A 205 -22.92 24.25 15.71
CA ILE A 205 -22.97 24.52 14.27
C ILE A 205 -23.73 23.40 13.56
N ASP A 206 -24.33 23.69 12.41
CA ASP A 206 -25.06 22.67 11.63
C ASP A 206 -24.08 21.75 10.90
N LEU A 207 -24.14 20.45 11.23
CA LEU A 207 -23.34 19.39 10.57
C LEU A 207 -24.19 18.50 9.65
N LYS A 208 -25.47 18.83 9.43
CA LYS A 208 -26.46 17.98 8.74
C LYS A 208 -27.03 18.60 7.48
N ASP A 209 -27.00 19.93 7.35
CA ASP A 209 -27.60 20.63 6.20
C ASP A 209 -26.80 20.50 4.89
N GLY A 210 -25.62 19.86 4.92
CA GLY A 210 -24.74 19.67 3.77
C GLY A 210 -23.86 20.88 3.42
N SER A 211 -23.84 21.93 4.26
CA SER A 211 -22.94 23.08 4.09
C SER A 211 -21.47 22.72 4.37
N ILE A 212 -21.24 21.79 5.30
CA ILE A 212 -19.92 21.24 5.63
C ILE A 212 -19.78 19.87 4.97
N ARG A 213 -18.79 19.72 4.11
CA ARG A 213 -18.49 18.45 3.41
C ARG A 213 -17.04 18.02 3.60
N THR A 214 -16.08 18.94 3.54
CA THR A 214 -14.65 18.62 3.70
C THR A 214 -14.09 19.21 4.98
N ALA A 215 -13.34 18.41 5.74
CA ALA A 215 -12.72 18.83 6.99
C ALA A 215 -11.19 18.58 7.00
N LEU A 216 -10.45 19.48 7.65
CA LEU A 216 -9.03 19.30 7.95
C LEU A 216 -8.87 18.93 9.43
N ASP A 217 -8.19 17.82 9.73
CA ASP A 217 -7.99 17.34 11.11
C ASP A 217 -6.51 17.29 11.46
N THR A 218 -6.05 18.26 12.25
CA THR A 218 -4.62 18.44 12.57
C THR A 218 -4.28 17.76 13.90
N GLY A 219 -3.25 16.92 13.92
CA GLY A 219 -2.87 16.17 15.12
C GLY A 219 -3.89 15.08 15.45
N CYS A 220 -4.32 14.35 14.43
CA CYS A 220 -5.49 13.46 14.45
C CYS A 220 -5.39 12.23 15.37
N GLY A 221 -4.19 11.89 15.85
CA GLY A 221 -3.94 10.60 16.51
C GLY A 221 -4.31 9.46 15.56
N VAL A 222 -5.15 8.52 16.03
CA VAL A 222 -5.68 7.42 15.19
C VAL A 222 -6.85 7.84 14.30
N ALA A 223 -7.13 9.15 14.13
CA ALA A 223 -8.20 9.71 13.30
C ALA A 223 -9.63 9.27 13.71
N SER A 224 -9.88 9.08 15.01
CA SER A 224 -11.23 8.73 15.51
C SER A 224 -12.29 9.77 15.14
N TRP A 225 -11.96 11.06 15.19
CA TRP A 225 -12.89 12.12 14.79
C TRP A 225 -13.26 12.01 13.31
N GLY A 226 -12.25 11.90 12.42
CA GLY A 226 -12.48 11.70 10.99
C GLY A 226 -13.26 10.42 10.67
N ALA A 227 -13.00 9.32 11.37
CA ALA A 227 -13.69 8.05 11.19
C ALA A 227 -15.20 8.12 11.52
N TYR A 228 -15.57 8.87 12.56
CA TYR A 228 -16.96 8.97 13.01
C TYR A 228 -17.73 10.10 12.29
N LEU A 229 -17.03 11.11 11.76
CA LEU A 229 -17.61 12.14 10.90
C LEU A 229 -18.21 11.59 9.60
N LEU A 230 -17.74 10.43 9.13
CA LEU A 230 -18.30 9.75 7.97
C LEU A 230 -19.80 9.47 8.13
N SER A 231 -20.31 9.32 9.36
CA SER A 231 -21.75 9.16 9.64
C SER A 231 -22.58 10.42 9.35
N ARG A 232 -21.92 11.57 9.15
CA ARG A 232 -22.52 12.86 8.81
C ARG A 232 -22.25 13.28 7.36
N ASP A 233 -21.78 12.36 6.53
CA ASP A 233 -21.32 12.67 5.18
C ASP A 233 -20.26 13.79 5.14
N ILE A 234 -19.43 13.87 6.17
CA ILE A 234 -18.28 14.79 6.23
C ILE A 234 -16.99 13.99 6.05
N LEU A 235 -16.21 14.35 5.04
CA LEU A 235 -14.95 13.69 4.70
C LEU A 235 -13.79 14.51 5.26
N ALA A 236 -13.12 13.97 6.27
CA ALA A 236 -11.94 14.58 6.87
C ALA A 236 -10.66 14.09 6.20
N VAL A 237 -9.69 14.98 6.01
CA VAL A 237 -8.29 14.62 5.78
C VAL A 237 -7.55 14.81 7.09
N SER A 238 -7.18 13.71 7.71
CA SER A 238 -6.46 13.68 8.98
C SER A 238 -4.96 13.65 8.76
N PHE A 239 -4.18 14.47 9.47
CA PHE A 239 -2.73 14.37 9.41
C PHE A 239 -2.06 14.55 10.78
N ALA A 240 -0.94 13.85 10.92
CA ALA A 240 -0.04 13.96 12.05
C ALA A 240 1.39 13.63 11.57
N PRO A 241 2.43 14.16 12.24
CA PRO A 241 3.80 13.79 11.93
C PRO A 241 4.00 12.29 12.21
N ARG A 242 5.03 11.69 11.60
CA ARG A 242 5.45 10.34 11.98
C ARG A 242 5.79 10.34 13.47
N ASP A 243 5.01 9.58 14.23
CA ASP A 243 5.06 9.64 15.68
C ASP A 243 6.07 8.65 16.28
N THR A 244 6.45 8.86 17.53
CA THR A 244 7.43 8.01 18.26
C THR A 244 6.88 6.65 18.67
N HIS A 245 5.57 6.43 18.55
CA HIS A 245 4.89 5.15 18.74
C HIS A 245 4.60 4.47 17.39
N GLU A 246 5.21 5.00 16.31
CA GLU A 246 5.35 4.46 14.95
C GLU A 246 4.05 4.27 14.14
N ALA A 247 2.86 4.34 14.74
CA ALA A 247 1.66 3.74 14.16
C ALA A 247 0.37 4.59 14.08
N GLN A 248 0.30 5.83 14.57
CA GLN A 248 -1.00 6.54 14.71
C GLN A 248 -1.72 6.75 13.36
N VAL A 249 -1.04 7.34 12.38
CA VAL A 249 -1.60 7.55 11.04
C VAL A 249 -1.75 6.21 10.30
N GLN A 250 -0.82 5.27 10.50
CA GLN A 250 -0.92 3.92 9.94
C GLN A 250 -2.19 3.19 10.40
N PHE A 251 -2.58 3.32 11.68
CA PHE A 251 -3.84 2.78 12.18
C PHE A 251 -5.04 3.40 11.49
N ALA A 252 -5.05 4.72 11.26
CA ALA A 252 -6.14 5.38 10.52
C ALA A 252 -6.29 4.79 9.11
N LEU A 253 -5.17 4.63 8.40
CA LEU A 253 -5.13 4.07 7.05
C LEU A 253 -5.55 2.59 7.03
N GLU A 254 -5.12 1.81 8.02
CA GLU A 254 -5.50 0.40 8.16
C GLU A 254 -7.00 0.22 8.41
N ARG A 255 -7.61 1.19 9.09
CA ARG A 255 -9.06 1.24 9.36
C ARG A 255 -9.91 1.78 8.21
N GLY A 256 -9.28 2.23 7.14
CA GLY A 256 -9.99 2.79 5.99
C GLY A 256 -10.41 4.26 6.14
N VAL A 257 -9.67 5.03 6.94
CA VAL A 257 -9.92 6.46 7.22
C VAL A 257 -8.89 7.31 6.46
N PRO A 258 -9.30 8.39 5.75
CA PRO A 258 -8.37 9.22 5.01
C PRO A 258 -7.36 9.91 5.93
N ALA A 259 -6.08 9.62 5.74
CA ALA A 259 -5.01 10.26 6.50
C ALA A 259 -3.71 10.40 5.70
N LEU A 260 -2.82 11.29 6.13
CA LEU A 260 -1.48 11.49 5.58
C LEU A 260 -0.48 11.75 6.70
N ILE A 261 0.79 11.41 6.45
CA ILE A 261 1.88 11.90 7.30
C ILE A 261 2.09 13.36 6.93
N GLY A 262 2.12 14.23 7.93
CA GLY A 262 2.34 15.66 7.69
C GLY A 262 2.41 16.48 8.97
N VAL A 263 2.94 17.69 8.86
CA VAL A 263 3.11 18.61 9.99
C VAL A 263 2.86 20.04 9.55
N LEU A 264 2.39 20.88 10.47
CA LEU A 264 2.45 22.33 10.32
C LEU A 264 3.81 22.81 10.81
N ALA A 265 4.66 23.22 9.86
CA ALA A 265 6.04 23.68 10.09
C ALA A 265 6.33 24.93 9.24
N SER A 266 7.30 24.90 8.34
CA SER A 266 7.69 26.03 7.48
C SER A 266 7.08 25.98 6.06
N ILE A 267 6.59 24.83 5.62
CA ILE A 267 6.04 24.61 4.26
C ILE A 267 4.50 24.51 4.31
N ARG A 268 3.81 25.14 3.35
CA ARG A 268 2.35 25.06 3.17
C ARG A 268 1.89 23.60 3.09
N LEU A 269 0.72 23.31 3.64
CA LEU A 269 0.04 22.03 3.42
C LEU A 269 -0.24 21.87 1.93
N PRO A 270 -0.15 20.65 1.35
CA PRO A 270 -0.25 20.40 -0.09
C PRO A 270 -1.69 20.47 -0.63
N TYR A 271 -2.45 21.46 -0.17
CA TYR A 271 -3.81 21.76 -0.56
C TYR A 271 -3.89 23.18 -1.15
N PRO A 272 -4.78 23.42 -2.12
CA PRO A 272 -5.06 24.75 -2.63
C PRO A 272 -5.71 25.61 -1.54
N SER A 273 -5.76 26.92 -1.80
CA SER A 273 -6.54 27.80 -0.94
C SER A 273 -8.03 27.47 -1.02
N ARG A 274 -8.76 27.74 0.07
CA ARG A 274 -10.22 27.53 0.15
C ARG A 274 -10.59 26.07 -0.17
N SER A 275 -9.92 25.10 0.44
CA SER A 275 -10.16 23.66 0.24
C SER A 275 -11.23 23.10 1.19
N PHE A 276 -11.17 23.46 2.46
CA PHE A 276 -11.96 22.85 3.54
C PHE A 276 -13.09 23.75 4.03
N ASP A 277 -14.25 23.15 4.34
CA ASP A 277 -15.38 23.85 4.96
C ASP A 277 -15.18 23.99 6.48
N MET A 278 -14.39 23.08 7.08
CA MET A 278 -14.10 23.03 8.51
C MET A 278 -12.65 22.62 8.78
N ALA A 279 -12.03 23.16 9.82
CA ALA A 279 -10.73 22.73 10.34
C ALA A 279 -10.83 22.46 11.84
N HIS A 280 -10.18 21.41 12.31
CA HIS A 280 -10.29 20.90 13.67
C HIS A 280 -8.94 20.56 14.27
N CYS A 281 -8.79 20.90 15.55
CA CYS A 281 -7.73 20.41 16.42
C CYS A 281 -8.32 20.06 17.79
N SER A 282 -8.04 18.85 18.27
CA SER A 282 -8.32 18.44 19.65
C SER A 282 -7.01 18.12 20.36
N ARG A 283 -6.53 19.04 21.20
CA ARG A 283 -5.29 18.91 21.97
C ARG A 283 -4.08 18.52 21.10
N CYS A 284 -3.94 19.15 19.94
CA CYS A 284 -2.91 18.84 18.94
C CYS A 284 -1.49 19.37 19.29
N LEU A 285 -1.34 20.12 20.39
CA LEU A 285 -0.06 20.71 20.85
C LEU A 285 0.60 21.66 19.82
N ILE A 286 -0.19 22.20 18.90
CA ILE A 286 0.27 23.20 17.94
C ILE A 286 0.20 24.57 18.62
N PRO A 287 1.30 25.35 18.64
CA PRO A 287 1.33 26.65 19.31
C PRO A 287 0.67 27.72 18.42
N TRP A 288 -0.65 27.66 18.29
CA TRP A 288 -1.45 28.47 17.37
C TRP A 288 -1.26 29.99 17.48
N GLY A 289 -0.97 30.48 18.70
CA GLY A 289 -0.73 31.90 18.97
C GLY A 289 0.74 32.36 18.84
N GLN A 290 1.69 31.44 18.67
CA GLN A 290 3.12 31.76 18.58
C GLN A 290 3.57 32.01 17.14
N ASN A 291 4.81 32.48 16.95
CA ASN A 291 5.41 32.72 15.63
C ASN A 291 4.51 33.56 14.71
N GLU A 292 3.96 34.65 15.27
CA GLU A 292 3.02 35.53 14.59
C GLU A 292 1.77 34.82 14.05
N GLY A 293 1.41 33.66 14.60
CA GLY A 293 0.24 32.90 14.19
C GLY A 293 0.39 32.21 12.83
N ILE A 294 1.62 31.92 12.37
CA ILE A 294 1.89 31.34 11.05
C ILE A 294 1.06 30.06 10.76
N TYR A 295 0.84 29.21 11.76
CA TYR A 295 0.04 28.00 11.59
C TYR A 295 -1.46 28.29 11.40
N LEU A 296 -1.99 29.30 12.10
CA LEU A 296 -3.35 29.76 11.87
C LEU A 296 -3.50 30.46 10.52
N ASN A 297 -2.45 31.08 9.99
CA ASN A 297 -2.48 31.61 8.61
C ASN A 297 -2.62 30.50 7.58
N GLU A 298 -1.93 29.39 7.79
CA GLU A 298 -2.02 28.25 6.88
C GLU A 298 -3.41 27.62 6.94
N VAL A 299 -3.99 27.49 8.15
CA VAL A 299 -5.41 27.12 8.31
C VAL A 299 -6.31 28.13 7.59
N ASP A 300 -6.09 29.43 7.75
CA ASP A 300 -6.85 30.46 7.05
C ASP A 300 -6.77 30.30 5.53
N ARG A 301 -5.58 30.08 4.96
CA ARG A 301 -5.41 29.89 3.52
C ARG A 301 -6.27 28.74 3.00
N VAL A 302 -6.23 27.57 3.66
CA VAL A 302 -6.94 26.37 3.21
C VAL A 302 -8.41 26.33 3.62
N LEU A 303 -8.84 27.14 4.59
CA LEU A 303 -10.23 27.24 5.01
C LEU A 303 -11.03 28.13 4.04
N ARG A 304 -12.22 27.67 3.66
CA ARG A 304 -13.13 28.40 2.79
C ARG A 304 -13.68 29.65 3.47
N PRO A 305 -14.03 30.70 2.70
CA PRO A 305 -14.74 31.85 3.27
C PRO A 305 -16.05 31.38 3.94
N GLY A 306 -16.30 31.83 5.16
CA GLY A 306 -17.41 31.34 5.98
C GLY A 306 -17.16 30.02 6.72
N GLY A 307 -16.04 29.34 6.47
CA GLY A 307 -15.70 28.07 7.12
C GLY A 307 -15.36 28.21 8.60
N TYR A 308 -15.38 27.07 9.29
CA TYR A 308 -15.24 27.01 10.75
C TYR A 308 -13.88 26.46 11.17
N TRP A 309 -13.29 27.06 12.20
CA TRP A 309 -12.17 26.47 12.93
C TRP A 309 -12.60 26.09 14.34
N ILE A 310 -12.33 24.84 14.71
CA ILE A 310 -12.71 24.25 16.00
C ILE A 310 -11.45 23.88 16.76
N LEU A 311 -11.29 24.44 17.95
CA LEU A 311 -10.24 24.08 18.89
C LEU A 311 -10.85 23.45 20.14
N SER A 312 -10.31 22.31 20.55
CA SER A 312 -10.70 21.63 21.78
C SER A 312 -9.52 21.28 22.67
N GLY A 313 -9.74 21.43 23.98
CA GLY A 313 -8.73 21.21 25.01
C GLY A 313 -7.90 22.46 25.29
N PRO A 314 -6.76 22.33 25.99
CA PRO A 314 -5.94 23.47 26.38
C PRO A 314 -5.64 24.39 25.18
N PRO A 315 -5.79 25.72 25.31
CA PRO A 315 -6.13 26.43 26.56
C PRO A 315 -7.63 26.64 26.80
N ILE A 316 -8.52 26.16 25.93
CA ILE A 316 -9.97 26.38 26.05
C ILE A 316 -10.51 25.77 27.35
N ASN A 317 -11.28 26.55 28.12
CA ASN A 317 -11.82 26.16 29.43
C ASN A 317 -10.75 26.00 30.53
N TRP A 318 -9.64 26.73 30.43
CA TRP A 318 -8.56 26.69 31.42
C TRP A 318 -9.02 27.10 32.83
N GLU A 319 -10.02 27.97 32.96
CA GLU A 319 -10.54 28.43 34.26
C GLU A 319 -10.98 27.25 35.14
N ASN A 320 -11.52 26.20 34.49
CA ASN A 320 -12.03 24.99 35.14
C ASN A 320 -11.03 23.83 35.16
N HIS A 321 -10.06 23.79 34.22
CA HIS A 321 -9.19 22.61 34.03
C HIS A 321 -7.69 22.82 34.26
N TRP A 322 -7.23 24.04 34.57
CA TRP A 322 -5.80 24.37 34.71
C TRP A 322 -5.02 23.38 35.60
N ASN A 323 -5.59 23.01 36.77
CA ASN A 323 -4.95 22.08 37.71
C ASN A 323 -4.79 20.66 37.12
N GLY A 324 -5.79 20.18 36.39
CA GLY A 324 -5.76 18.87 35.74
C GLY A 324 -4.74 18.77 34.60
N TRP A 325 -4.33 19.89 34.02
CA TRP A 325 -3.30 19.95 32.98
C TRP A 325 -1.90 20.22 33.51
N LYS A 326 -1.73 20.38 34.84
CA LYS A 326 -0.45 20.70 35.49
C LYS A 326 0.23 21.94 34.88
N ARG A 327 -0.58 22.97 34.56
CA ARG A 327 -0.12 24.26 34.03
C ARG A 327 -0.71 25.40 34.86
N THR A 328 -0.05 26.55 34.85
CA THR A 328 -0.52 27.74 35.58
C THR A 328 -1.69 28.39 34.83
N ARG A 329 -2.54 29.09 35.58
CA ARG A 329 -3.65 29.87 35.02
C ARG A 329 -3.15 30.94 34.06
N GLU A 330 -2.07 31.60 34.43
CA GLU A 330 -1.43 32.67 33.67
C GLU A 330 -0.92 32.15 32.32
N SER A 331 -0.24 31.00 32.31
CA SER A 331 0.28 30.40 31.07
C SER A 331 -0.82 29.98 30.10
N LEU A 332 -1.93 29.40 30.60
CA LEU A 332 -3.06 29.00 29.76
C LEU A 332 -3.84 30.21 29.26
N LYS A 333 -4.03 31.22 30.11
CA LYS A 333 -4.64 32.48 29.74
C LYS A 333 -3.84 33.20 28.65
N GLU A 334 -2.52 33.29 28.80
CA GLU A 334 -1.63 33.88 27.81
C GLU A 334 -1.70 33.14 26.46
N GLU A 335 -1.72 31.81 26.49
CA GLU A 335 -1.88 31.00 25.29
C GLU A 335 -3.23 31.25 24.60
N GLN A 336 -4.34 31.30 25.35
CA GLN A 336 -5.64 31.61 24.79
C GLN A 336 -5.70 33.05 24.25
N ASP A 337 -5.20 34.03 25.00
CA ASP A 337 -5.17 35.43 24.59
C ASP A 337 -4.34 35.62 23.31
N GLY A 338 -3.24 34.87 23.16
CA GLY A 338 -2.44 34.81 21.94
C GLY A 338 -3.22 34.27 20.74
N ILE A 339 -3.97 33.17 20.92
CA ILE A 339 -4.84 32.60 19.87
C ILE A 339 -5.92 33.61 19.46
N GLU A 340 -6.59 34.25 20.42
CA GLU A 340 -7.61 35.26 20.15
C GLU A 340 -7.05 36.47 19.41
N LYS A 341 -5.83 36.90 19.75
CA LYS A 341 -5.13 37.98 19.05
C LYS A 341 -4.86 37.62 17.59
N VAL A 342 -4.38 36.41 17.32
CA VAL A 342 -4.14 35.93 15.95
C VAL A 342 -5.45 35.81 15.19
N ALA A 343 -6.49 35.19 15.75
CA ALA A 343 -7.80 35.06 15.11
C ALA A 343 -8.40 36.43 14.73
N LYS A 344 -8.33 37.42 15.64
CA LYS A 344 -8.74 38.81 15.34
C LYS A 344 -7.93 39.42 14.20
N SER A 345 -6.61 39.18 14.17
CA SER A 345 -5.75 39.64 13.07
C SER A 345 -6.11 39.02 11.72
N LEU A 346 -6.66 37.82 11.71
CA LEU A 346 -7.19 37.13 10.52
C LEU A 346 -8.63 37.54 10.18
N CYS A 347 -9.21 38.50 10.90
CA CYS A 347 -10.62 38.92 10.78
C CYS A 347 -11.63 37.82 11.12
N TRP A 348 -11.22 36.79 11.86
CA TRP A 348 -12.14 35.75 12.28
C TRP A 348 -13.02 36.21 13.42
N LYS A 349 -14.25 35.71 13.43
CA LYS A 349 -15.21 35.94 14.51
C LYS A 349 -15.27 34.69 15.38
N LYS A 350 -15.09 34.84 16.70
CA LYS A 350 -15.44 33.79 17.65
C LYS A 350 -16.96 33.66 17.73
N LEU A 351 -17.49 32.49 17.38
CA LEU A 351 -18.93 32.25 17.41
C LEU A 351 -19.39 31.80 18.78
N VAL A 352 -18.66 30.84 19.37
CA VAL A 352 -19.06 30.23 20.63
C VAL A 352 -17.85 29.61 21.32
N GLN A 353 -17.86 29.63 22.65
CA GLN A 353 -17.05 28.77 23.51
C GLN A 353 -17.98 28.13 24.53
N LYS A 354 -18.01 26.81 24.58
CA LYS A 354 -18.87 26.05 25.49
C LYS A 354 -18.12 24.81 25.98
N GLY A 355 -17.90 24.74 27.30
CA GLY A 355 -17.03 23.72 27.87
C GLY A 355 -15.67 23.73 27.18
N ASP A 356 -15.17 22.56 26.81
CA ASP A 356 -13.85 22.37 26.19
C ASP A 356 -13.82 22.64 24.67
N LEU A 357 -14.86 23.27 24.11
CA LEU A 357 -14.97 23.58 22.68
C LEU A 357 -15.01 25.09 22.46
N ALA A 358 -14.23 25.57 21.49
CA ALA A 358 -14.35 26.92 20.95
C ALA A 358 -14.38 26.88 19.42
N ILE A 359 -15.26 27.67 18.83
CA ILE A 359 -15.47 27.74 17.37
C ILE A 359 -15.32 29.18 16.89
N TRP A 360 -14.46 29.36 15.90
CA TRP A 360 -14.30 30.61 15.15
C TRP A 360 -14.79 30.40 13.71
N GLN A 361 -15.18 31.50 13.09
CA GLN A 361 -15.61 31.52 11.69
C GLN A 361 -14.76 32.52 10.90
N LYS A 362 -14.22 32.05 9.78
CA LYS A 362 -13.56 32.88 8.78
C LYS A 362 -14.59 33.78 8.08
N PRO A 363 -14.29 35.05 7.78
CA PRO A 363 -15.24 35.91 7.08
C PRO A 363 -15.55 35.37 5.67
N THR A 364 -16.75 35.66 5.17
CA THR A 364 -17.19 35.27 3.82
C THR A 364 -16.49 36.06 2.71
N ASN A 365 -15.96 37.24 3.04
CA ASN A 365 -15.15 38.08 2.15
C ASN A 365 -14.27 39.06 2.96
N HIS A 366 -13.45 39.85 2.27
CA HIS A 366 -12.51 40.79 2.91
C HIS A 366 -12.96 42.26 2.97
N ILE A 367 -14.19 42.62 2.61
CA ILE A 367 -14.64 44.02 2.58
C ILE A 367 -14.47 44.67 3.97
N HIS A 368 -15.09 44.11 5.01
CA HIS A 368 -14.93 44.61 6.38
C HIS A 368 -13.49 44.47 6.88
N CYS A 369 -12.83 43.37 6.52
CA CYS A 369 -11.47 43.09 6.94
C CYS A 369 -10.47 44.16 6.48
N LYS A 370 -10.63 44.64 5.24
CA LYS A 370 -9.86 45.75 4.65
C LYS A 370 -10.15 47.08 5.35
N ILE A 371 -11.41 47.36 5.69
CA ILE A 371 -11.79 48.59 6.42
C ILE A 371 -11.15 48.61 7.80
N THR A 372 -11.31 47.54 8.58
CA THR A 372 -10.75 47.43 9.93
C THR A 372 -9.22 47.57 9.94
N ARG A 373 -8.54 47.07 8.90
CA ARG A 373 -7.08 47.21 8.73
C ARG A 373 -6.60 48.63 8.44
N LYS A 374 -7.45 49.51 7.90
CA LYS A 374 -7.11 50.94 7.74
C LYS A 374 -7.10 51.66 9.10
N VAL A 375 -7.91 51.17 10.04
CA VAL A 375 -8.08 51.77 11.38
C VAL A 375 -7.04 51.22 12.37
N TYR A 376 -6.79 49.91 12.33
CA TYR A 376 -5.86 49.23 13.23
C TYR A 376 -4.64 48.72 12.46
N LYS A 377 -3.42 48.93 13.01
CA LYS A 377 -2.16 48.37 12.49
C LYS A 377 -2.14 46.84 12.66
N ASN A 378 -2.89 46.16 11.81
CA ASN A 378 -2.96 44.71 11.71
C ASN A 378 -1.98 44.19 10.65
N ARG A 379 -1.80 42.87 10.59
CA ARG A 379 -0.93 42.21 9.60
C ARG A 379 -1.32 42.56 8.15
N PRO A 380 -0.34 42.80 7.26
CA PRO A 380 -0.59 43.14 5.85
C PRO A 380 -1.19 41.95 5.10
N PHE A 381 -1.80 42.24 3.95
CA PHE A 381 -2.11 41.20 2.96
C PHE A 381 -0.82 40.74 2.29
N CYS A 382 -0.78 39.46 1.91
CA CYS A 382 0.31 38.94 1.12
C CYS A 382 0.37 39.65 -0.24
N GLU A 383 1.59 39.79 -0.76
CA GLU A 383 1.79 40.13 -2.17
C GLU A 383 1.06 39.12 -3.06
N ALA A 384 0.74 39.53 -4.29
CA ALA A 384 -0.07 38.78 -5.24
C ALA A 384 0.67 37.52 -5.78
N LYS A 385 0.91 36.55 -4.89
CA LYS A 385 1.29 35.17 -5.19
C LYS A 385 0.03 34.34 -5.34
N ASP A 386 0.07 33.35 -6.22
CA ASP A 386 -1.02 32.37 -6.34
C ASP A 386 -1.26 31.69 -4.98
N PRO A 387 -2.45 31.85 -4.36
CA PRO A 387 -2.76 31.25 -3.06
C PRO A 387 -2.93 29.73 -3.14
N ASP A 388 -3.12 29.16 -4.34
CA ASP A 388 -3.27 27.73 -4.56
C ASP A 388 -1.94 26.98 -4.69
N THR A 389 -0.83 27.69 -4.94
CA THR A 389 0.52 27.10 -4.96
C THR A 389 0.93 26.69 -3.55
N ALA A 390 1.24 25.40 -3.37
CA ALA A 390 1.57 24.86 -2.06
C ALA A 390 2.76 23.89 -2.03
N TRP A 391 3.02 23.13 -3.12
CA TRP A 391 4.13 22.17 -3.14
C TRP A 391 5.48 22.89 -2.90
N TYR A 392 6.22 22.46 -1.87
CA TYR A 392 7.45 23.09 -1.36
C TYR A 392 7.40 24.62 -1.19
N THR A 393 6.20 25.18 -1.03
CA THR A 393 6.03 26.63 -0.88
C THR A 393 6.10 26.99 0.59
N LYS A 394 6.98 27.92 0.96
CA LYS A 394 7.09 28.40 2.34
C LYS A 394 5.81 29.11 2.79
N MET A 395 5.42 28.87 4.04
CA MET A 395 4.36 29.63 4.69
C MET A 395 4.78 31.10 4.88
N ASP A 396 3.79 31.98 4.98
CA ASP A 396 4.00 33.40 5.16
C ASP A 396 3.11 33.94 6.30
N ILE A 397 3.60 34.97 6.97
CA ILE A 397 2.93 35.63 8.11
C ILE A 397 1.93 36.71 7.66
N CYS A 398 1.82 36.98 6.37
CA CYS A 398 0.80 37.86 5.81
C CYS A 398 -0.58 37.16 5.67
N LEU A 399 -1.66 37.94 5.59
CA LEU A 399 -3.01 37.41 5.32
C LEU A 399 -3.16 37.11 3.82
N THR A 400 -3.53 35.88 3.48
CA THR A 400 -3.78 35.50 2.08
C THR A 400 -5.00 36.25 1.53
N PRO A 401 -4.91 36.96 0.40
CA PRO A 401 -6.07 37.65 -0.17
C PRO A 401 -7.13 36.65 -0.66
N LEU A 402 -8.39 36.92 -0.31
CA LEU A 402 -9.54 36.26 -0.91
C LEU A 402 -9.89 36.94 -2.25
N PRO A 403 -10.50 36.21 -3.21
CA PRO A 403 -11.02 36.82 -4.43
C PRO A 403 -11.95 38.00 -4.12
N GLU A 404 -11.78 39.07 -4.89
CA GLU A 404 -12.55 40.31 -4.72
C GLU A 404 -14.04 40.08 -4.98
N VAL A 405 -14.87 40.83 -4.24
CA VAL A 405 -16.33 40.85 -4.35
C VAL A 405 -16.81 42.30 -4.28
N ASN A 406 -17.97 42.57 -4.88
CA ASN A 406 -18.52 43.92 -4.95
C ASN A 406 -19.50 44.21 -3.82
N ASP A 407 -20.19 43.18 -3.32
CA ASP A 407 -21.17 43.29 -2.24
C ASP A 407 -20.72 42.55 -0.98
N ILE A 408 -21.12 43.05 0.17
CA ILE A 408 -20.76 42.52 1.48
C ILE A 408 -21.39 41.16 1.78
N ARG A 409 -22.49 40.83 1.10
CA ARG A 409 -23.21 39.54 1.21
C ARG A 409 -22.63 38.47 0.29
N GLU A 410 -21.79 38.84 -0.66
CA GLU A 410 -21.15 37.89 -1.58
C GLU A 410 -20.08 37.06 -0.87
N VAL A 411 -19.97 35.80 -1.28
CA VAL A 411 -18.93 34.87 -0.81
C VAL A 411 -17.74 34.93 -1.78
N SER A 412 -16.55 35.21 -1.25
CA SER A 412 -15.34 35.36 -2.06
C SER A 412 -15.01 34.11 -2.87
N GLY A 413 -14.99 34.30 -4.18
CA GLY A 413 -14.71 33.25 -5.17
C GLY A 413 -15.83 32.22 -5.30
N GLY A 414 -17.07 32.63 -5.01
CA GLY A 414 -18.30 31.93 -5.36
C GLY A 414 -18.89 31.10 -4.21
N GLU A 415 -20.20 31.21 -4.05
CA GLU A 415 -20.97 30.34 -3.17
C GLU A 415 -21.09 28.94 -3.77
N LEU A 416 -21.00 27.91 -2.92
CA LEU A 416 -21.09 26.52 -3.35
C LEU A 416 -22.46 25.95 -3.00
N PRO A 417 -23.05 25.13 -3.89
CA PRO A 417 -24.22 24.34 -3.52
C PRO A 417 -23.91 23.43 -2.32
N LYS A 418 -24.94 23.11 -1.53
CA LYS A 418 -24.81 22.15 -0.44
C LYS A 418 -24.60 20.73 -0.98
N TRP A 419 -24.06 19.86 -0.13
CA TRP A 419 -23.95 18.43 -0.42
C TRP A 419 -25.36 17.78 -0.47
N PRO A 420 -25.65 16.86 -1.42
CA PRO A 420 -24.77 16.30 -2.45
C PRO A 420 -24.77 17.03 -3.81
N GLN A 421 -25.56 18.09 -3.98
CA GLN A 421 -25.69 18.81 -5.26
C GLN A 421 -24.35 19.38 -5.75
N ARG A 422 -23.48 19.77 -4.82
CA ARG A 422 -22.11 20.25 -5.04
C ARG A 422 -21.28 19.33 -5.95
N LEU A 423 -21.44 18.01 -5.86
CA LEU A 423 -20.61 17.03 -6.58
C LEU A 423 -20.66 17.16 -8.11
N LYS A 424 -21.85 17.52 -8.63
CA LYS A 424 -22.17 17.57 -10.08
C LYS A 424 -22.36 19.00 -10.58
N SER A 425 -22.33 19.99 -9.71
CA SER A 425 -22.42 21.40 -10.06
C SER A 425 -21.09 21.90 -10.60
N VAL A 426 -21.13 22.82 -11.57
CA VAL A 426 -19.90 23.40 -12.13
C VAL A 426 -19.20 24.24 -11.05
N PRO A 427 -17.95 23.93 -10.68
CA PRO A 427 -17.21 24.70 -9.67
C PRO A 427 -17.05 26.19 -10.03
N PRO A 428 -17.12 27.11 -9.05
CA PRO A 428 -16.90 28.53 -9.25
C PRO A 428 -15.62 28.87 -10.01
N ARG A 429 -14.51 28.18 -9.73
CA ARG A 429 -13.23 28.38 -10.45
C ARG A 429 -13.30 28.09 -11.95
N ILE A 430 -14.22 27.21 -12.36
CA ILE A 430 -14.48 26.92 -13.78
C ILE A 430 -15.43 27.98 -14.36
N SER A 431 -16.52 28.31 -13.67
CA SER A 431 -17.49 29.30 -14.18
C SER A 431 -16.95 30.72 -14.24
N SER A 432 -16.01 31.09 -13.37
CA SER A 432 -15.34 32.40 -13.39
C SER A 432 -14.26 32.52 -14.46
N GLY A 433 -13.88 31.41 -15.12
CA GLY A 433 -12.75 31.38 -16.05
C GLY A 433 -11.37 31.43 -15.37
N SER A 434 -11.29 31.24 -14.04
CA SER A 434 -10.01 31.20 -13.33
C SER A 434 -9.15 30.00 -13.73
N LEU A 435 -9.77 28.88 -14.09
CA LEU A 435 -9.10 27.72 -14.69
C LEU A 435 -9.08 27.84 -16.21
N LYS A 436 -8.00 28.44 -16.75
CA LYS A 436 -7.80 28.60 -18.18
C LYS A 436 -7.89 27.26 -18.92
N GLY A 437 -8.60 27.23 -20.03
CA GLY A 437 -8.75 26.04 -20.87
C GLY A 437 -9.80 25.02 -20.39
N ILE A 438 -10.45 25.24 -19.25
CA ILE A 438 -11.50 24.34 -18.73
C ILE A 438 -12.84 25.06 -18.73
N THR A 439 -13.84 24.46 -19.39
CA THR A 439 -15.20 25.02 -19.47
C THR A 439 -16.21 24.20 -18.67
N GLY A 440 -17.35 24.80 -18.32
CA GLY A 440 -18.45 24.07 -17.67
C GLY A 440 -19.01 22.92 -18.53
N LYS A 441 -18.89 23.00 -19.86
CA LYS A 441 -19.26 21.91 -20.78
C LYS A 441 -18.29 20.73 -20.62
N MET A 442 -16.98 20.99 -20.67
CA MET A 442 -15.95 19.96 -20.48
C MET A 442 -16.09 19.26 -19.13
N PHE A 443 -16.42 20.00 -18.06
CA PHE A 443 -16.69 19.42 -16.75
C PHE A 443 -17.86 18.42 -16.75
N LYS A 444 -18.98 18.78 -17.42
CA LYS A 444 -20.14 17.88 -17.53
C LYS A 444 -19.83 16.65 -18.36
N GLU A 445 -19.12 16.81 -19.48
CA GLU A 445 -18.69 15.71 -20.34
C GLU A 445 -17.72 14.78 -19.61
N ASN A 446 -16.81 15.33 -18.79
CA ASN A 446 -15.90 14.56 -17.94
C ASN A 446 -16.66 13.68 -16.94
N ASN A 447 -17.73 14.18 -16.33
CA ASN A 447 -18.56 13.37 -15.42
C ASN A 447 -19.21 12.18 -16.13
N GLU A 448 -19.76 12.39 -17.33
CA GLU A 448 -20.39 11.31 -18.09
C GLU A 448 -19.35 10.31 -18.64
N LEU A 449 -18.17 10.78 -19.01
CA LEU A 449 -17.06 9.94 -19.42
C LEU A 449 -16.62 9.02 -18.28
N TRP A 450 -16.38 9.56 -17.09
CA TRP A 450 -15.88 8.76 -15.96
C TRP A 450 -16.89 7.75 -15.44
N LYS A 451 -18.20 8.03 -15.49
CA LYS A 451 -19.23 7.02 -15.21
C LYS A 451 -19.09 5.80 -16.12
N LYS A 452 -18.89 6.02 -17.43
CA LYS A 452 -18.72 4.93 -18.41
C LYS A 452 -17.41 4.17 -18.18
N ARG A 453 -16.31 4.90 -17.94
CA ARG A 453 -15.00 4.31 -17.69
C ARG A 453 -14.98 3.46 -16.43
N VAL A 454 -15.52 3.96 -15.31
CA VAL A 454 -15.60 3.19 -14.05
C VAL A 454 -16.49 1.95 -14.19
N ALA A 455 -17.60 2.05 -14.92
CA ALA A 455 -18.43 0.88 -15.21
C ALA A 455 -17.66 -0.20 -15.98
N TYR A 456 -16.84 0.18 -16.96
CA TYR A 456 -15.97 -0.74 -17.68
C TYR A 456 -14.82 -1.29 -16.80
N TYR A 457 -14.21 -0.46 -15.95
CA TYR A 457 -13.17 -0.91 -15.02
C TYR A 457 -13.70 -1.99 -14.07
N LYS A 458 -14.94 -1.87 -13.60
CA LYS A 458 -15.62 -2.90 -12.79
C LYS A 458 -15.82 -4.23 -13.54
N THR A 459 -15.81 -4.25 -14.88
CA THR A 459 -15.82 -5.51 -15.64
C THR A 459 -14.44 -6.13 -15.79
N LEU A 460 -13.37 -5.32 -15.66
CA LEU A 460 -11.99 -5.78 -15.70
C LEU A 460 -11.50 -6.29 -14.33
N ASP A 461 -11.93 -5.62 -13.26
CA ASP A 461 -11.62 -5.94 -11.88
C ASP A 461 -12.92 -6.18 -11.07
N TYR A 462 -13.21 -7.46 -10.80
CA TYR A 462 -14.38 -7.84 -10.03
C TYR A 462 -14.30 -7.39 -8.56
N GLN A 463 -13.11 -7.17 -8.00
CA GLN A 463 -12.95 -6.69 -6.63
C GLN A 463 -13.31 -5.21 -6.53
N LEU A 464 -13.04 -4.41 -7.57
CA LEU A 464 -13.53 -3.03 -7.66
C LEU A 464 -15.06 -2.97 -7.74
N ALA A 465 -15.70 -3.98 -8.34
CA ALA A 465 -17.15 -4.12 -8.34
C ALA A 465 -17.72 -4.62 -6.99
N GLU A 466 -16.89 -5.23 -6.15
CA GLU A 466 -17.29 -5.82 -4.88
C GLU A 466 -17.36 -4.77 -3.76
N ARG A 467 -18.59 -4.50 -3.29
CA ARG A 467 -18.85 -3.48 -2.27
C ARG A 467 -18.13 -3.80 -0.96
N GLY A 468 -17.30 -2.85 -0.50
CA GLY A 468 -16.60 -2.92 0.79
C GLY A 468 -15.32 -3.78 0.79
N ARG A 469 -14.95 -4.40 -0.33
CA ARG A 469 -13.66 -5.09 -0.52
C ARG A 469 -12.50 -4.10 -0.61
N TYR A 470 -12.66 -3.08 -1.44
CA TYR A 470 -11.75 -1.93 -1.48
C TYR A 470 -12.32 -0.76 -0.69
N ARG A 471 -11.43 0.04 -0.11
CA ARG A 471 -11.80 1.20 0.69
C ARG A 471 -10.91 2.40 0.40
N ASN A 472 -9.59 2.20 0.40
CA ASN A 472 -8.60 3.25 0.20
C ASN A 472 -8.17 3.26 -1.27
N LEU A 473 -8.65 4.23 -2.04
CA LEU A 473 -8.29 4.39 -3.44
C LEU A 473 -7.35 5.58 -3.63
N LEU A 474 -6.39 5.45 -4.54
CA LEU A 474 -5.53 6.53 -5.00
C LEU A 474 -5.79 6.81 -6.48
N ASP A 475 -6.01 8.08 -6.83
CA ASP A 475 -6.03 8.52 -8.23
C ASP A 475 -4.80 9.38 -8.50
N MET A 476 -3.84 8.84 -9.25
CA MET A 476 -2.52 9.42 -9.47
C MET A 476 -2.53 10.64 -10.39
N ASN A 477 -3.60 10.86 -11.14
CA ASN A 477 -3.78 12.03 -11.99
C ASN A 477 -5.26 12.35 -12.14
N ALA A 478 -5.84 12.95 -11.10
CA ALA A 478 -7.29 13.04 -10.96
C ALA A 478 -7.95 14.07 -11.90
N TYR A 479 -7.18 15.01 -12.46
CA TYR A 479 -7.70 16.11 -13.28
C TYR A 479 -8.89 16.81 -12.61
N LEU A 480 -10.13 16.57 -13.06
CA LEU A 480 -11.33 17.18 -12.46
C LEU A 480 -12.00 16.33 -11.35
N GLY A 481 -11.39 15.23 -10.92
CA GLY A 481 -11.91 14.31 -9.89
C GLY A 481 -13.09 13.45 -10.37
N GLY A 482 -13.18 13.22 -11.69
CA GLY A 482 -14.29 12.48 -12.29
C GLY A 482 -14.33 11.00 -11.89
N PHE A 483 -13.17 10.35 -11.72
CA PHE A 483 -13.06 8.98 -11.21
C PHE A 483 -13.68 8.84 -9.82
N ALA A 484 -13.28 9.68 -8.87
CA ALA A 484 -13.86 9.71 -7.53
C ALA A 484 -15.35 10.06 -7.53
N ALA A 485 -15.78 11.00 -8.38
CA ALA A 485 -17.20 11.36 -8.50
C ALA A 485 -18.07 10.20 -9.04
N ALA A 486 -17.52 9.34 -9.90
CA ALA A 486 -18.21 8.17 -10.42
C ALA A 486 -18.31 7.02 -9.40
N LEU A 487 -17.49 7.04 -8.35
CA LEU A 487 -17.46 6.04 -7.27
C LEU A 487 -18.18 6.50 -6.00
N ILE A 488 -18.90 7.63 -6.03
CA ILE A 488 -19.44 8.25 -4.81
C ILE A 488 -20.45 7.35 -4.04
N ASP A 489 -21.14 6.45 -4.76
CA ASP A 489 -22.14 5.53 -4.19
C ASP A 489 -21.51 4.23 -3.65
N ASP A 490 -20.23 4.02 -3.90
CA ASP A 490 -19.44 2.93 -3.34
C ASP A 490 -18.86 3.36 -1.98
N PRO A 491 -18.69 2.43 -1.02
CA PRO A 491 -18.15 2.75 0.30
C PRO A 491 -16.62 2.93 0.27
N VAL A 492 -16.12 3.75 -0.65
CA VAL A 492 -14.71 4.05 -0.85
C VAL A 492 -14.43 5.52 -0.55
N TRP A 493 -13.17 5.86 -0.33
CA TRP A 493 -12.69 7.23 -0.46
C TRP A 493 -11.51 7.23 -1.43
N VAL A 494 -11.37 8.33 -2.16
CA VAL A 494 -10.31 8.49 -3.17
C VAL A 494 -9.43 9.65 -2.77
N MET A 495 -8.13 9.41 -2.62
CA MET A 495 -7.14 10.48 -2.62
C MET A 495 -6.94 10.95 -4.07
N ASN A 496 -7.56 12.08 -4.42
CA ASN A 496 -7.43 12.64 -5.76
C ASN A 496 -6.12 13.45 -5.84
N THR A 497 -5.13 12.94 -6.54
CA THR A 497 -3.87 13.68 -6.68
C THR A 497 -3.87 14.53 -7.95
N VAL A 498 -3.36 15.75 -7.83
CA VAL A 498 -3.05 16.60 -8.98
C VAL A 498 -1.54 16.75 -9.02
N PRO A 499 -0.88 16.10 -10.00
CA PRO A 499 0.56 16.21 -10.17
C PRO A 499 1.01 17.67 -10.28
N VAL A 500 2.13 18.01 -9.67
CA VAL A 500 2.72 19.36 -9.79
C VAL A 500 3.14 19.70 -11.22
N GLU A 501 3.36 18.66 -12.03
CA GLU A 501 3.70 18.76 -13.45
C GLU A 501 2.48 18.93 -14.37
N ALA A 502 1.26 18.87 -13.82
CA ALA A 502 0.05 19.04 -14.61
C ALA A 502 -0.05 20.48 -15.14
N GLU A 503 -0.43 20.62 -16.42
CA GLU A 503 -0.55 21.94 -17.08
C GLU A 503 -1.55 22.88 -16.39
N VAL A 504 -2.63 22.31 -15.85
CA VAL A 504 -3.69 23.06 -15.18
C VAL A 504 -3.88 22.55 -13.77
N ASN A 505 -3.69 23.46 -12.80
CA ASN A 505 -3.95 23.19 -11.41
C ASN A 505 -5.46 23.07 -11.13
N THR A 506 -5.95 21.85 -11.09
CA THR A 506 -7.37 21.51 -10.98
C THR A 506 -7.80 21.13 -9.57
N LEU A 507 -6.87 21.06 -8.60
CA LEU A 507 -7.16 20.56 -7.26
C LEU A 507 -8.17 21.44 -6.52
N GLY A 508 -8.14 22.75 -6.74
CA GLY A 508 -9.12 23.68 -6.18
C GLY A 508 -10.55 23.36 -6.64
N ALA A 509 -10.72 22.96 -7.90
CA ALA A 509 -12.01 22.55 -8.44
C ALA A 509 -12.47 21.20 -7.86
N ILE A 510 -11.56 20.24 -7.65
CA ILE A 510 -11.88 18.97 -6.97
C ILE A 510 -12.45 19.23 -5.58
N TYR A 511 -11.79 20.09 -4.80
CA TYR A 511 -12.31 20.48 -3.48
C TYR A 511 -13.65 21.21 -3.58
N GLU A 512 -13.87 22.06 -4.58
CA GLU A 512 -15.15 22.74 -4.82
C GLU A 512 -16.30 21.77 -5.15
N ARG A 513 -16.00 20.52 -5.56
CA ARG A 513 -17.00 19.45 -5.69
C ARG A 513 -17.35 18.75 -4.38
N GLY A 514 -16.59 18.99 -3.30
CA GLY A 514 -16.73 18.27 -2.03
C GLY A 514 -15.96 16.95 -1.98
N LEU A 515 -14.90 16.82 -2.78
CA LEU A 515 -13.95 15.71 -2.79
C LEU A 515 -12.64 16.13 -2.09
N ILE A 516 -11.81 15.16 -1.70
CA ILE A 516 -10.49 15.41 -1.08
C ILE A 516 -9.36 15.05 -2.04
N GLY A 517 -8.20 15.67 -1.86
CA GLY A 517 -7.05 15.42 -2.72
C GLY A 517 -5.76 16.07 -2.21
N THR A 518 -4.66 15.90 -2.93
CA THR A 518 -3.37 16.50 -2.56
C THR A 518 -2.56 16.81 -3.82
N TYR A 519 -1.70 17.83 -3.75
CA TYR A 519 -0.60 17.93 -4.70
C TYR A 519 0.40 16.81 -4.45
N MET A 520 1.02 16.34 -5.52
CA MET A 520 2.04 15.29 -5.46
C MET A 520 3.04 15.44 -6.62
N ASN A 521 4.30 15.10 -6.37
CA ASN A 521 5.29 14.87 -7.41
C ASN A 521 5.65 13.38 -7.44
N TRP A 522 5.26 12.64 -8.48
CA TRP A 522 5.52 11.19 -8.57
C TRP A 522 7.00 10.82 -8.79
N CYS A 523 7.90 11.80 -8.99
CA CYS A 523 9.34 11.58 -8.92
C CYS A 523 9.87 11.46 -7.47
N GLU A 524 9.01 11.66 -6.47
CA GLU A 524 9.34 11.52 -5.07
C GLU A 524 8.34 10.62 -4.35
N ALA A 525 8.71 10.03 -3.21
CA ALA A 525 7.83 9.12 -2.47
C ALA A 525 6.71 9.86 -1.73
N MET A 526 5.47 9.39 -1.74
CA MET A 526 4.34 10.01 -1.06
C MET A 526 4.50 9.99 0.47
N SER A 527 4.08 11.06 1.15
CA SER A 527 4.06 11.17 2.63
C SER A 527 2.96 10.30 3.25
N THR A 528 3.10 8.98 3.08
CA THR A 528 2.20 7.95 3.59
C THR A 528 2.96 6.67 3.93
N TYR A 529 2.35 5.81 4.73
CA TYR A 529 2.91 4.50 5.09
C TYR A 529 2.86 3.52 3.91
N PRO A 530 3.75 2.52 3.85
CA PRO A 530 3.60 1.41 2.92
C PRO A 530 2.25 0.71 3.08
N ARG A 531 1.72 0.12 2.00
CA ARG A 531 0.46 -0.67 2.00
C ARG A 531 -0.75 0.13 2.49
N THR A 532 -0.87 1.37 2.01
CA THR A 532 -1.97 2.28 2.33
C THR A 532 -3.21 2.04 1.47
N TYR A 533 -3.02 1.82 0.16
CA TYR A 533 -4.11 1.80 -0.80
C TYR A 533 -4.46 0.38 -1.22
N ASP A 534 -5.76 0.09 -1.34
CA ASP A 534 -6.26 -1.17 -1.86
C ASP A 534 -6.27 -1.17 -3.40
N PHE A 535 -6.39 0.02 -3.99
CA PHE A 535 -6.49 0.20 -5.43
C PHE A 535 -5.83 1.50 -5.88
N ILE A 536 -5.02 1.44 -6.95
CA ILE A 536 -4.36 2.59 -7.56
C ILE A 536 -4.87 2.78 -8.99
N HIS A 537 -5.35 3.98 -9.29
CA HIS A 537 -5.72 4.43 -10.61
C HIS A 537 -4.70 5.43 -11.15
N GLY A 538 -4.41 5.39 -12.46
CA GLY A 538 -3.68 6.45 -13.15
C GLY A 538 -4.16 6.64 -14.58
N ASP A 539 -4.52 7.87 -14.96
CA ASP A 539 -4.84 8.27 -16.33
C ASP A 539 -3.71 9.13 -16.89
N SER A 540 -3.03 8.63 -17.93
CA SER A 540 -1.87 9.26 -18.59
C SER A 540 -0.73 9.67 -17.65
N VAL A 541 -0.57 8.99 -16.51
CA VAL A 541 0.44 9.35 -15.50
C VAL A 541 1.86 9.10 -15.99
N PHE A 542 2.10 8.02 -16.74
CA PHE A 542 3.45 7.72 -17.24
C PHE A 542 3.81 8.58 -18.44
N SER A 543 2.84 8.90 -19.30
CA SER A 543 3.01 9.93 -20.33
C SER A 543 3.33 11.31 -19.72
N LEU A 544 2.64 11.71 -18.65
CA LEU A 544 2.89 12.99 -17.96
C LEU A 544 4.32 13.11 -17.41
N TYR A 545 4.85 12.00 -16.90
CA TYR A 545 6.19 11.92 -16.31
C TYR A 545 7.27 11.44 -17.27
N GLN A 546 6.93 11.25 -18.55
CA GLN A 546 7.88 10.82 -19.57
C GLN A 546 9.05 11.81 -19.64
N ASN A 547 10.28 11.29 -19.59
CA ASN A 547 11.53 12.06 -19.59
C ASN A 547 11.73 13.00 -18.39
N ARG A 548 10.92 12.89 -17.32
CA ARG A 548 11.07 13.68 -16.08
C ARG A 548 11.71 12.88 -14.95
N CYS A 549 11.28 11.63 -14.77
CA CYS A 549 11.90 10.67 -13.87
C CYS A 549 11.70 9.25 -14.40
N LYS A 550 12.37 8.28 -13.77
CA LYS A 550 12.41 6.90 -14.29
C LYS A 550 11.08 6.20 -14.01
N VAL A 551 10.65 5.37 -14.97
CA VAL A 551 9.42 4.60 -14.86
C VAL A 551 9.49 3.67 -13.64
N GLU A 552 10.65 3.08 -13.37
CA GLU A 552 10.84 2.23 -12.21
C GLU A 552 10.69 2.96 -10.86
N ASP A 553 11.01 4.26 -10.77
CA ASP A 553 10.87 5.01 -9.52
C ASP A 553 9.40 5.18 -9.14
N ILE A 554 8.56 5.54 -10.12
CA ILE A 554 7.11 5.66 -9.95
C ILE A 554 6.52 4.29 -9.58
N LEU A 555 6.92 3.22 -10.27
CA LEU A 555 6.41 1.87 -10.00
C LEU A 555 6.82 1.33 -8.64
N LEU A 556 8.05 1.60 -8.18
CA LEU A 556 8.50 1.23 -6.84
C LEU A 556 7.73 1.98 -5.75
N GLU A 557 7.40 3.25 -5.97
CA GLU A 557 6.52 3.99 -5.07
C GLU A 557 5.09 3.43 -5.07
N MET A 558 4.54 3.11 -6.25
CA MET A 558 3.24 2.43 -6.36
C MET A 558 3.26 1.10 -5.60
N ASP A 559 4.31 0.28 -5.75
CA ASP A 559 4.46 -0.97 -5.00
C ASP A 559 4.51 -0.73 -3.50
N ARG A 560 5.30 0.25 -3.04
CA ARG A 560 5.41 0.56 -1.61
C ARG A 560 4.04 0.87 -1.01
N ILE A 561 3.24 1.72 -1.65
CA ILE A 561 1.96 2.20 -1.11
C ILE A 561 0.77 1.29 -1.41
N LEU A 562 0.88 0.36 -2.36
CA LEU A 562 -0.14 -0.64 -2.67
C LEU A 562 -0.10 -1.81 -1.70
N ARG A 563 -1.28 -2.20 -1.22
CA ARG A 563 -1.45 -3.38 -0.36
C ARG A 563 -1.18 -4.68 -1.14
N PRO A 564 -0.68 -5.73 -0.45
CA PRO A 564 -0.72 -7.09 -1.00
C PRO A 564 -2.14 -7.43 -1.48
N GLU A 565 -2.25 -8.05 -2.66
CA GLU A 565 -3.53 -8.34 -3.34
C GLU A 565 -4.34 -7.10 -3.75
N GLY A 566 -3.73 -5.92 -3.72
CA GLY A 566 -4.29 -4.69 -4.27
C GLY A 566 -4.18 -4.65 -5.79
N SER A 567 -5.12 -3.95 -6.41
CA SER A 567 -5.22 -3.82 -7.87
C SER A 567 -4.74 -2.46 -8.37
N VAL A 568 -4.31 -2.44 -9.63
CA VAL A 568 -3.91 -1.24 -10.34
C VAL A 568 -4.62 -1.19 -11.69
N ILE A 569 -5.18 -0.03 -12.04
CA ILE A 569 -5.64 0.28 -13.39
C ILE A 569 -4.90 1.52 -13.90
N LEU A 570 -4.13 1.33 -14.95
CA LEU A 570 -3.46 2.41 -15.67
C LEU A 570 -4.05 2.54 -17.07
N ARG A 571 -4.42 3.76 -17.45
CA ARG A 571 -4.82 4.11 -18.80
C ARG A 571 -3.74 4.99 -19.40
N ASP A 572 -3.17 4.58 -20.53
CA ASP A 572 -2.13 5.33 -21.24
C ASP A 572 -2.03 4.83 -22.70
N ASP A 573 -1.17 5.45 -23.52
CA ASP A 573 -0.85 4.95 -24.85
C ASP A 573 -0.23 3.53 -24.78
N VAL A 574 -0.57 2.67 -25.73
CA VAL A 574 -0.12 1.27 -25.76
C VAL A 574 1.41 1.12 -25.65
N ASP A 575 2.19 2.00 -26.27
CA ASP A 575 3.65 1.89 -26.26
C ASP A 575 4.21 2.19 -24.85
N VAL A 576 3.58 3.12 -24.14
CA VAL A 576 3.89 3.43 -22.74
C VAL A 576 3.49 2.25 -21.85
N LEU A 577 2.30 1.67 -22.05
CA LEU A 577 1.84 0.54 -21.24
C LEU A 577 2.64 -0.72 -21.46
N LEU A 578 3.15 -0.99 -22.68
CA LEU A 578 4.06 -2.10 -22.93
C LEU A 578 5.36 -1.96 -22.13
N LYS A 579 5.92 -0.75 -22.08
CA LYS A 579 7.09 -0.45 -21.25
C LYS A 579 6.76 -0.60 -19.76
N VAL A 580 5.65 -0.05 -19.28
CA VAL A 580 5.23 -0.21 -17.88
C VAL A 580 5.04 -1.68 -17.53
N LYS A 581 4.41 -2.45 -18.43
CA LYS A 581 4.17 -3.89 -18.24
C LYS A 581 5.47 -4.65 -18.01
N SER A 582 6.52 -4.39 -18.79
CA SER A 582 7.81 -5.09 -18.61
C SER A 582 8.41 -4.87 -17.22
N PHE A 583 8.28 -3.66 -16.66
CA PHE A 583 8.70 -3.39 -15.29
C PHE A 583 7.80 -4.09 -14.26
N THR A 584 6.48 -4.05 -14.43
CA THR A 584 5.55 -4.73 -13.50
C THR A 584 5.75 -6.25 -13.48
N ASP A 585 6.08 -6.85 -14.63
CA ASP A 585 6.39 -8.27 -14.74
C ASP A 585 7.70 -8.60 -13.98
N ALA A 586 8.74 -7.75 -14.12
CA ALA A 586 9.98 -7.86 -13.35
C ALA A 586 9.76 -7.67 -11.83
N MET A 587 8.73 -6.92 -11.43
CA MET A 587 8.27 -6.75 -10.05
C MET A 587 7.36 -7.88 -9.56
N GLN A 588 7.15 -8.92 -10.38
CA GLN A 588 6.28 -10.06 -10.09
C GLN A 588 4.82 -9.66 -9.82
N TRP A 589 4.34 -8.61 -10.47
CA TRP A 589 2.91 -8.32 -10.51
C TRP A 589 2.23 -9.18 -11.57
N GLU A 590 0.99 -9.59 -11.33
CA GLU A 590 0.18 -10.23 -12.36
C GLU A 590 -0.46 -9.14 -13.21
N SER A 591 0.01 -8.94 -14.44
CA SER A 591 -0.39 -7.82 -15.29
C SER A 591 -0.92 -8.27 -16.66
N ARG A 592 -1.97 -7.58 -17.16
CA ARG A 592 -2.53 -7.78 -18.49
C ARG A 592 -2.99 -6.46 -19.10
N ILE A 593 -2.81 -6.32 -20.40
CA ILE A 593 -3.34 -5.18 -21.16
C ILE A 593 -4.72 -5.57 -21.70
N ALA A 594 -5.72 -4.74 -21.42
CA ALA A 594 -7.08 -4.83 -21.90
C ALA A 594 -7.36 -3.72 -22.92
N ASP A 595 -8.36 -3.97 -23.77
CA ASP A 595 -8.81 -2.99 -24.74
C ASP A 595 -9.53 -1.81 -24.08
N HIS A 596 -9.51 -0.68 -24.78
CA HIS A 596 -10.33 0.48 -24.45
C HIS A 596 -11.82 0.12 -24.54
N GLU A 597 -12.67 0.79 -23.75
CA GLU A 597 -14.13 0.62 -23.76
C GLU A 597 -14.81 0.93 -25.11
N LYS A 598 -14.09 1.47 -26.09
CA LYS A 598 -14.56 1.77 -27.45
C LYS A 598 -14.09 0.72 -28.47
N GLY A 599 -13.34 -0.28 -28.04
CA GLY A 599 -12.86 -1.39 -28.85
C GLY A 599 -11.34 -1.44 -29.06
N PRO A 600 -10.87 -2.48 -29.77
CA PRO A 600 -9.45 -2.84 -29.87
C PRO A 600 -8.60 -1.91 -30.74
N HIS A 601 -9.20 -1.05 -31.56
CA HIS A 601 -8.46 -0.15 -32.46
C HIS A 601 -8.02 1.16 -31.81
N GLN A 602 -8.38 1.41 -30.55
CA GLN A 602 -7.88 2.58 -29.82
C GLN A 602 -6.42 2.35 -29.40
N ARG A 603 -5.56 3.37 -29.60
CA ARG A 603 -4.18 3.37 -29.12
C ARG A 603 -4.07 3.49 -27.61
N GLU A 604 -4.94 4.28 -27.00
CA GLU A 604 -5.10 4.31 -25.55
C GLU A 604 -5.64 2.95 -25.10
N LYS A 605 -4.93 2.31 -24.17
CA LYS A 605 -5.23 0.99 -23.64
C LYS A 605 -5.34 1.04 -22.12
N ILE A 606 -5.69 -0.09 -21.51
CA ILE A 606 -5.80 -0.20 -20.06
C ILE A 606 -4.89 -1.34 -19.59
N LEU A 607 -3.91 -1.04 -18.75
CA LEU A 607 -3.17 -2.05 -18.01
C LEU A 607 -3.90 -2.32 -16.71
N PHE A 608 -4.33 -3.56 -16.52
CA PHE A 608 -4.80 -4.07 -15.25
C PHE A 608 -3.69 -4.91 -14.62
N ALA A 609 -3.36 -4.66 -13.36
CA ALA A 609 -2.38 -5.44 -12.63
C ALA A 609 -2.80 -5.71 -11.19
N VAL A 610 -2.36 -6.82 -10.64
CA VAL A 610 -2.56 -7.18 -9.22
C VAL A 610 -1.20 -7.43 -8.58
N LYS A 611 -0.97 -6.81 -7.43
CA LYS A 611 0.23 -7.07 -6.63
C LYS A 611 0.11 -8.41 -5.94
N GLN A 612 1.02 -9.34 -6.24
CA GLN A 612 1.02 -10.65 -5.59
C GLN A 612 1.27 -10.53 -4.08
N GLY A 613 0.45 -11.22 -3.29
CA GLY A 613 0.66 -11.37 -1.85
C GLY A 613 1.61 -12.52 -1.54
N ALA A 614 2.57 -12.31 -0.63
CA ALA A 614 3.44 -13.38 -0.11
C ALA A 614 2.66 -14.56 0.52
N VAL A 615 1.38 -14.34 0.85
CA VAL A 615 0.47 -15.33 1.45
C VAL A 615 0.29 -16.56 0.55
N PHE A 616 0.24 -16.41 -0.77
CA PHE A 616 0.03 -17.56 -1.66
C PHE A 616 1.22 -18.52 -1.66
N TYR A 617 2.44 -18.01 -1.60
CA TYR A 617 3.64 -18.86 -1.59
C TYR A 617 3.80 -19.57 -0.25
N VAL A 618 3.57 -18.88 0.87
CA VAL A 618 3.67 -19.49 2.21
C VAL A 618 2.53 -20.47 2.44
N ALA A 619 1.29 -20.15 2.07
CA ALA A 619 0.15 -21.07 2.22
C ALA A 619 0.27 -22.30 1.32
N ALA A 620 0.78 -22.15 0.09
CA ALA A 620 1.07 -23.29 -0.77
C ALA A 620 2.18 -24.16 -0.14
N VAL A 621 3.28 -23.56 0.30
CA VAL A 621 4.39 -24.30 0.94
C VAL A 621 3.97 -24.96 2.24
N GLU A 622 3.20 -24.29 3.10
CA GLU A 622 2.64 -24.86 4.35
C GLU A 622 1.66 -26.01 4.04
N PHE A 623 0.78 -25.85 3.05
CA PHE A 623 -0.13 -26.92 2.61
C PHE A 623 0.64 -28.14 2.08
N PHE A 624 1.68 -27.92 1.26
CA PHE A 624 2.54 -29.00 0.75
C PHE A 624 3.39 -29.64 1.85
N MET A 625 3.89 -28.87 2.82
CA MET A 625 4.61 -29.38 4.01
C MET A 625 3.68 -30.17 4.94
N GLN A 626 2.42 -29.75 5.11
CA GLN A 626 1.42 -30.48 5.90
C GLN A 626 1.05 -31.81 5.25
N ILE A 627 0.87 -31.83 3.92
CA ILE A 627 0.67 -33.09 3.17
C ILE A 627 1.91 -33.99 3.29
N ALA A 628 3.12 -33.43 3.23
CA ALA A 628 4.37 -34.19 3.32
C ALA A 628 4.66 -34.75 4.73
N SER A 629 4.06 -34.19 5.79
CA SER A 629 4.23 -34.63 7.19
C SER A 629 3.14 -35.61 7.68
N MET A 630 2.13 -35.91 6.86
CA MET A 630 1.12 -36.90 7.19
C MET A 630 1.67 -38.34 7.07
N ASN A 631 1.61 -39.10 8.16
CA ASN A 631 2.04 -40.50 8.19
C ASN A 631 1.14 -41.40 7.30
N SER A 632 1.70 -42.46 6.69
CA SER A 632 0.97 -43.29 5.70
C SER A 632 -0.31 -43.97 6.23
N THR A 633 -0.42 -44.11 7.55
CA THR A 633 -1.57 -44.65 8.28
C THR A 633 -2.72 -43.63 8.35
N THR A 634 -2.41 -42.34 8.46
CA THR A 634 -3.39 -41.23 8.53
C THR A 634 -4.01 -40.97 7.15
N LEU A 635 -3.18 -41.02 6.10
CA LEU A 635 -3.65 -40.92 4.71
C LEU A 635 -4.56 -42.11 4.33
N ARG A 636 -4.21 -43.32 4.79
CA ARG A 636 -5.02 -44.53 4.59
C ARG A 636 -6.36 -44.50 5.32
N HIS A 637 -6.42 -43.94 6.53
CA HIS A 637 -7.69 -43.79 7.26
C HIS A 637 -8.62 -42.74 6.63
N ALA A 638 -8.07 -41.62 6.15
CA ALA A 638 -8.84 -40.62 5.40
C ALA A 638 -9.42 -41.20 4.09
N THR A 639 -8.65 -42.02 3.36
CA THR A 639 -9.16 -42.70 2.16
C THR A 639 -10.12 -43.86 2.46
N ARG A 640 -9.97 -44.58 3.58
CA ARG A 640 -10.87 -45.69 3.94
C ARG A 640 -12.22 -45.22 4.49
N GLY A 641 -12.27 -44.06 5.16
CA GLY A 641 -13.53 -43.47 5.62
C GLY A 641 -14.47 -43.07 4.48
N CYS A 642 -13.92 -42.64 3.33
CA CYS A 642 -14.73 -42.30 2.15
C CYS A 642 -15.09 -43.51 1.27
N VAL A 643 -14.28 -44.57 1.28
CA VAL A 643 -14.50 -45.77 0.43
C VAL A 643 -15.58 -46.70 0.99
N ALA A 644 -15.94 -46.61 2.28
CA ALA A 644 -16.98 -47.45 2.87
C ALA A 644 -18.44 -46.97 2.64
N SER A 645 -18.68 -45.79 2.01
CA SER A 645 -20.05 -45.33 1.69
C SER A 645 -20.45 -45.49 0.22
N ALA A 646 -19.63 -46.15 -0.59
CA ALA A 646 -19.91 -46.41 -2.01
C ALA A 646 -20.86 -47.60 -2.26
N THR A 647 -21.50 -48.14 -1.21
CA THR A 647 -22.56 -49.15 -1.32
C THR A 647 -23.83 -48.59 -0.69
N GLY A 648 -24.55 -47.82 -1.52
CA GLY A 648 -25.92 -47.31 -1.38
C GLY A 648 -26.61 -47.39 -0.02
N ASP A 649 -26.70 -46.25 0.67
CA ASP A 649 -27.98 -45.76 1.17
C ASP A 649 -27.92 -44.23 1.46
N SER A 650 -29.04 -43.53 1.26
CA SER A 650 -29.09 -42.06 1.19
C SER A 650 -29.12 -41.31 2.53
N SER A 651 -28.89 -42.00 3.65
CA SER A 651 -28.95 -41.41 5.00
C SER A 651 -27.60 -41.07 5.66
N ASP A 652 -26.45 -41.37 5.03
CA ASP A 652 -25.12 -41.26 5.69
C ASP A 652 -24.23 -40.07 5.24
N VAL A 653 -24.72 -39.17 4.38
CA VAL A 653 -23.96 -37.97 3.95
C VAL A 653 -23.77 -36.97 5.12
N ALA A 654 -24.63 -37.00 6.13
CA ALA A 654 -24.49 -36.19 7.34
C ALA A 654 -23.32 -36.66 8.23
N THR A 655 -22.99 -37.95 8.19
CA THR A 655 -21.98 -38.59 9.06
C THR A 655 -20.55 -38.30 8.58
N CYS A 656 -20.34 -38.21 7.26
CA CYS A 656 -19.04 -37.89 6.66
C CYS A 656 -18.66 -36.41 6.82
N ASN A 657 -19.63 -35.50 6.69
CA ASN A 657 -19.45 -34.08 7.01
C ASN A 657 -19.26 -33.85 8.51
N GLY A 658 -19.90 -34.66 9.36
CA GLY A 658 -19.73 -34.63 10.81
C GLY A 658 -18.33 -35.05 11.28
N ALA A 659 -17.73 -36.08 10.68
CA ALA A 659 -16.39 -36.57 11.07
C ALA A 659 -15.25 -35.60 10.65
N LEU A 660 -15.35 -35.00 9.46
CA LEU A 660 -14.43 -33.95 9.00
C LEU A 660 -14.60 -32.65 9.79
N ALA A 661 -15.83 -32.30 10.20
CA ALA A 661 -16.11 -31.16 11.06
C ALA A 661 -15.65 -31.37 12.52
N MET A 662 -15.76 -32.60 13.06
CA MET A 662 -15.26 -32.92 14.40
C MET A 662 -13.73 -32.87 14.48
N GLN A 663 -13.01 -33.28 13.43
CA GLN A 663 -11.55 -33.17 13.39
C GLN A 663 -11.06 -31.73 13.14
N ALA A 664 -11.80 -30.92 12.37
CA ALA A 664 -11.56 -29.48 12.28
C ALA A 664 -11.83 -28.75 13.61
N GLY A 665 -12.78 -29.25 14.41
CA GLY A 665 -13.12 -28.74 15.74
C GLY A 665 -12.03 -28.95 16.81
N VAL A 666 -11.19 -29.97 16.68
CA VAL A 666 -10.06 -30.21 17.62
C VAL A 666 -8.81 -29.41 17.23
N ALA A 667 -8.73 -28.92 15.97
CA ALA A 667 -7.62 -28.11 15.46
C ALA A 667 -7.91 -26.59 15.36
N GLY A 668 -9.09 -26.13 15.82
CA GLY A 668 -9.38 -24.69 15.99
C GLY A 668 -9.22 -23.82 14.73
N GLN A 669 -9.49 -24.34 13.52
CA GLN A 669 -9.39 -23.58 12.28
C GLN A 669 -10.69 -23.62 11.48
N THR A 670 -11.33 -22.47 11.33
CA THR A 670 -12.39 -22.23 10.34
C THR A 670 -11.81 -21.35 9.22
N SER A 671 -11.36 -21.96 8.12
CA SER A 671 -10.98 -21.20 6.91
C SER A 671 -11.82 -21.63 5.71
N ALA A 672 -12.34 -20.64 4.98
CA ALA A 672 -13.06 -20.83 3.73
C ALA A 672 -12.19 -21.56 2.66
N SER A 673 -10.87 -21.48 2.80
CA SER A 673 -9.87 -22.13 1.94
C SER A 673 -9.95 -23.65 1.97
N LEU A 674 -10.26 -24.26 3.12
CA LEU A 674 -10.47 -25.71 3.21
C LEU A 674 -11.75 -26.17 2.49
N ARG A 675 -12.79 -25.32 2.43
CA ARG A 675 -14.04 -25.64 1.71
C ARG A 675 -13.85 -25.60 0.19
N VAL A 676 -13.03 -24.68 -0.30
CA VAL A 676 -12.65 -24.60 -1.73
C VAL A 676 -11.76 -25.77 -2.12
N ALA A 677 -10.73 -26.09 -1.32
CA ALA A 677 -9.87 -27.25 -1.57
C ALA A 677 -10.65 -28.59 -1.52
N ALA A 678 -11.62 -28.73 -0.61
CA ALA A 678 -12.49 -29.90 -0.55
C ALA A 678 -13.46 -29.99 -1.75
N ALA A 679 -13.95 -28.86 -2.27
CA ALA A 679 -14.80 -28.81 -3.47
C ALA A 679 -14.04 -29.22 -4.74
N PHE A 680 -12.78 -28.77 -4.89
CA PHE A 680 -11.91 -29.18 -6.00
C PHE A 680 -11.49 -30.65 -5.91
N ALA A 681 -11.22 -31.17 -4.70
CA ALA A 681 -10.95 -32.58 -4.50
C ALA A 681 -12.19 -33.47 -4.75
N GLY A 682 -13.39 -33.01 -4.40
CA GLY A 682 -14.65 -33.72 -4.65
C GLY A 682 -15.02 -33.84 -6.13
N ALA A 683 -14.69 -32.83 -6.94
CA ALA A 683 -14.90 -32.85 -8.39
C ALA A 683 -13.95 -33.83 -9.11
N ALA A 684 -12.71 -33.98 -8.62
CA ALA A 684 -11.73 -34.91 -9.17
C ALA A 684 -12.03 -36.39 -8.85
N VAL A 685 -12.76 -36.68 -7.77
CA VAL A 685 -13.09 -38.05 -7.32
C VAL A 685 -14.35 -38.60 -8.02
N LYS A 686 -15.25 -37.74 -8.51
CA LYS A 686 -16.54 -38.20 -9.07
C LYS A 686 -16.52 -38.67 -10.52
N GLY A 687 -15.49 -38.37 -11.33
CA GLY A 687 -15.37 -38.92 -12.69
C GLY A 687 -16.65 -38.87 -13.53
N GLU A 688 -17.43 -37.79 -13.43
CA GLU A 688 -18.66 -37.62 -14.22
C GLU A 688 -18.31 -36.98 -15.59
N ASN A 689 -18.69 -37.68 -16.67
CA ASN A 689 -18.54 -37.20 -18.04
C ASN A 689 -19.42 -35.96 -18.27
N ALA A 690 -18.79 -34.87 -18.70
CA ALA A 690 -19.46 -33.70 -19.23
C ALA A 690 -20.21 -34.05 -20.53
N SER A 691 -21.52 -34.25 -20.43
CA SER A 691 -22.45 -34.27 -21.57
C SER A 691 -23.55 -33.22 -21.40
N SER A 692 -23.17 -32.02 -20.92
CA SER A 692 -24.02 -30.83 -20.97
C SER A 692 -23.19 -29.53 -20.90
N LEU A 693 -22.31 -29.30 -21.88
CA LEU A 693 -21.83 -27.96 -22.23
C LEU A 693 -21.31 -28.03 -23.66
N GLY A 694 -22.20 -27.67 -24.59
CA GLY A 694 -21.83 -27.46 -25.99
C GLY A 694 -20.97 -26.21 -26.14
N ASP A 695 -20.07 -26.30 -27.12
CA ASP A 695 -19.29 -25.26 -27.79
C ASP A 695 -18.23 -24.50 -26.97
N LEU A 696 -16.98 -25.00 -27.03
CA LEU A 696 -15.76 -24.20 -27.12
C LEU A 696 -14.63 -25.02 -27.77
N GLY A 697 -13.96 -24.39 -28.74
CA GLY A 697 -13.15 -25.01 -29.78
C GLY A 697 -11.82 -25.66 -29.38
N SER A 698 -11.26 -26.37 -30.34
CA SER A 698 -10.15 -27.32 -30.27
C SER A 698 -8.75 -26.69 -30.14
N SER A 699 -8.45 -26.02 -29.01
CA SER A 699 -7.05 -25.73 -28.63
C SER A 699 -6.71 -26.03 -27.16
N ASN A 700 -7.69 -26.40 -26.33
CA ASN A 700 -7.48 -26.61 -24.89
C ASN A 700 -7.27 -28.07 -24.46
N THR A 701 -7.42 -29.03 -25.37
CA THR A 701 -7.15 -30.46 -25.09
C THR A 701 -5.65 -30.77 -24.97
N CYS A 702 -4.77 -30.07 -25.71
CA CYS A 702 -3.31 -30.25 -25.57
C CYS A 702 -2.76 -29.68 -24.26
N ALA A 703 -3.24 -28.51 -23.81
CA ALA A 703 -2.81 -27.90 -22.55
C ALA A 703 -3.22 -28.74 -21.32
N PHE A 704 -4.38 -29.40 -21.39
CA PHE A 704 -4.87 -30.28 -20.33
C PHE A 704 -4.08 -31.59 -20.23
N VAL A 705 -3.65 -32.15 -21.37
CA VAL A 705 -2.80 -33.36 -21.42
C VAL A 705 -1.37 -33.05 -20.97
N LEU A 706 -0.81 -31.88 -21.33
CA LEU A 706 0.50 -31.43 -20.85
C LEU A 706 0.51 -31.15 -19.34
N ALA A 707 -0.52 -30.48 -18.80
CA ALA A 707 -0.61 -30.21 -17.37
C ALA A 707 -0.77 -31.49 -16.52
N THR A 708 -1.52 -32.48 -17.01
CA THR A 708 -1.68 -33.78 -16.32
C THR A 708 -0.45 -34.68 -16.44
N ALA A 709 0.31 -34.59 -17.54
CA ALA A 709 1.59 -35.28 -17.70
C ALA A 709 2.67 -34.69 -16.77
N SER A 710 2.78 -33.37 -16.67
CA SER A 710 3.69 -32.70 -15.73
C SER A 710 3.37 -33.03 -14.27
N PHE A 711 2.08 -33.13 -13.93
CA PHE A 711 1.66 -33.47 -12.56
C PHE A 711 1.95 -34.93 -12.19
N ARG A 712 1.78 -35.87 -13.13
CA ARG A 712 2.19 -37.28 -12.95
C ARG A 712 3.71 -37.44 -12.84
N PHE A 713 4.46 -36.63 -13.59
CA PHE A 713 5.93 -36.65 -13.56
C PHE A 713 6.48 -36.17 -12.22
N VAL A 714 5.92 -35.08 -11.67
CA VAL A 714 6.26 -34.58 -10.34
C VAL A 714 5.90 -35.60 -9.24
N LEU A 715 4.75 -36.26 -9.36
CA LEU A 715 4.37 -37.33 -8.41
C LEU A 715 5.32 -38.53 -8.46
N LEU A 716 5.72 -38.96 -9.66
CA LEU A 716 6.65 -40.09 -9.85
C LEU A 716 8.05 -39.75 -9.34
N PHE A 717 8.55 -38.53 -9.60
CA PHE A 717 9.83 -38.06 -9.09
C PHE A 717 9.85 -37.97 -7.55
N LEU A 718 8.76 -37.47 -6.95
CA LEU A 718 8.60 -37.41 -5.50
C LEU A 718 8.44 -38.79 -4.85
N GLN A 719 7.76 -39.74 -5.52
CA GLN A 719 7.67 -41.13 -5.06
C GLN A 719 9.02 -41.84 -5.13
N LEU A 720 9.83 -41.57 -6.16
CA LEU A 720 11.18 -42.11 -6.30
C LEU A 720 12.10 -41.57 -5.20
N LEU A 721 12.04 -40.26 -4.93
CA LEU A 721 12.76 -39.62 -3.81
C LEU A 721 12.33 -40.18 -2.46
N HIS A 722 11.03 -40.41 -2.25
CA HIS A 722 10.50 -41.01 -1.02
C HIS A 722 10.96 -42.48 -0.85
N PHE A 723 11.05 -43.25 -1.93
CA PHE A 723 11.59 -44.61 -1.91
C PHE A 723 13.10 -44.64 -1.63
N ILE A 724 13.86 -43.73 -2.20
CA ILE A 724 15.30 -43.57 -1.92
C ILE A 724 15.51 -43.17 -0.45
N PHE A 725 14.67 -42.29 0.09
CA PHE A 725 14.71 -41.86 1.49
C PHE A 725 14.29 -42.95 2.47
N LEU A 726 13.30 -43.79 2.12
CA LEU A 726 12.92 -44.96 2.91
C LEU A 726 13.96 -46.07 2.83
N ALA A 727 14.62 -46.25 1.68
CA ALA A 727 15.72 -47.20 1.53
C ALA A 727 16.97 -46.76 2.31
N THR A 728 17.23 -45.46 2.45
CA THR A 728 18.35 -44.96 3.27
C THR A 728 18.02 -44.91 4.77
N ALA A 729 16.76 -44.59 5.13
CA ALA A 729 16.30 -44.56 6.52
C ALA A 729 16.09 -45.96 7.13
N SER A 730 15.74 -46.98 6.31
CA SER A 730 15.57 -48.36 6.78
C SER A 730 16.88 -49.12 6.98
N PHE A 731 18.04 -48.51 6.67
CA PHE A 731 19.36 -49.12 6.81
C PHE A 731 20.13 -48.70 8.07
N SER A 732 19.48 -47.98 9.01
CA SER A 732 20.12 -47.54 10.25
C SER A 732 19.92 -48.47 11.46
N PHE A 733 19.39 -49.68 11.27
CA PHE A 733 19.32 -50.72 12.31
C PHE A 733 19.52 -52.12 11.71
N SER A 734 20.78 -52.59 11.65
CA SER A 734 21.23 -53.94 12.03
C SER A 734 22.61 -54.24 11.44
N CYS A 735 23.47 -54.88 12.25
CA CYS A 735 24.87 -55.23 11.92
C CYS A 735 24.98 -56.45 10.98
N ASN A 736 26.08 -56.47 10.21
CA ASN A 736 26.69 -57.59 9.46
C ASN A 736 26.03 -58.12 8.17
N CYS A 737 26.37 -57.51 7.02
CA CYS A 737 26.73 -58.21 5.76
C CYS A 737 27.21 -57.22 4.68
N GLN A 738 28.51 -56.90 4.65
CA GLN A 738 29.12 -56.11 3.56
C GLN A 738 29.76 -57.05 2.53
N ARG A 739 29.06 -57.28 1.39
CA ARG A 739 29.68 -57.46 0.06
C ARG A 739 28.71 -57.63 -1.11
N PHE A 740 27.41 -57.81 -0.89
CA PHE A 740 26.44 -58.00 -1.99
C PHE A 740 25.73 -56.72 -2.47
N HIS A 741 25.85 -55.59 -1.77
CA HIS A 741 24.92 -54.45 -1.96
C HIS A 741 25.43 -53.28 -2.80
N PHE A 742 26.70 -53.26 -3.24
CA PHE A 742 27.21 -52.18 -4.11
C PHE A 742 26.76 -52.33 -5.57
N LYS A 743 26.53 -53.57 -6.05
CA LYS A 743 26.10 -53.82 -7.43
C LYS A 743 24.65 -53.40 -7.72
N ALA A 744 23.78 -53.34 -6.72
CA ALA A 744 22.37 -52.97 -6.89
C ALA A 744 22.18 -51.44 -7.02
N ILE A 745 22.96 -50.65 -6.27
CA ILE A 745 22.92 -49.19 -6.31
C ILE A 745 23.53 -48.67 -7.62
N VAL A 746 24.62 -49.28 -8.09
CA VAL A 746 25.24 -48.94 -9.38
C VAL A 746 24.31 -49.26 -10.56
N ARG A 747 23.59 -50.39 -10.53
CA ARG A 747 22.58 -50.72 -11.57
C ARG A 747 21.36 -49.80 -11.56
N ALA A 748 20.94 -49.32 -10.39
CA ALA A 748 19.85 -48.35 -10.29
C ALA A 748 20.26 -46.99 -10.86
N PHE A 749 21.51 -46.57 -10.67
CA PHE A 749 22.06 -45.37 -11.31
C PHE A 749 22.21 -45.54 -12.82
N GLU A 750 22.71 -46.68 -13.32
CA GLU A 750 22.79 -46.95 -14.77
C GLU A 750 21.42 -46.93 -15.46
N LEU A 751 20.37 -47.48 -14.83
CA LEU A 751 19.00 -47.45 -15.37
C LEU A 751 18.41 -46.04 -15.43
N VAL A 752 18.71 -45.18 -14.45
CA VAL A 752 18.28 -43.78 -14.45
C VAL A 752 19.04 -42.98 -15.49
N SER A 753 20.33 -43.24 -15.69
CA SER A 753 21.14 -42.61 -16.74
C SER A 753 20.71 -43.01 -18.15
N VAL A 754 20.31 -44.27 -18.37
CA VAL A 754 19.79 -44.75 -19.65
C VAL A 754 18.40 -44.16 -19.97
N LEU A 755 17.53 -43.98 -18.96
CA LEU A 755 16.24 -43.29 -19.14
C LEU A 755 16.38 -41.80 -19.42
N PHE A 756 17.43 -41.15 -18.89
CA PHE A 756 17.74 -39.74 -19.14
C PHE A 756 18.36 -39.48 -20.52
N TRP A 757 18.89 -40.53 -21.17
CA TRP A 757 19.53 -40.45 -22.49
C TRP A 757 18.60 -40.87 -23.65
N TRP A 758 17.40 -41.38 -23.33
CA TRP A 758 16.38 -41.82 -24.30
C TRP A 758 15.19 -40.83 -24.41
N ILE A 759 15.19 -39.77 -23.60
CA ILE A 759 14.34 -38.58 -23.68
C ILE A 759 15.17 -37.48 -24.33
#